data_AF-A0A2C8YGZ0-F1
#
_entry.id   AF-A0A2C8YGZ0-F1
#
_cell.length_a   1.000
_cell.length_b   1.000
_cell.length_c   1.000
_cell.angle_alpha   90.00
_cell.angle_beta   90.00
_cell.angle_gamma   90.00
#
_symmetry.space_group_name_H-M   'P 1'
#
loop_
_entity.id
_entity.type
_entity.pdbx_description
1 polymer ?
#
loop_
_entity_poly.entity_id
_entity_poly.type
_entity_poly.pdbx_seq_one_letter_code
_entity_poly.pdbx_strand_id
1 'polypeptide(L)'
;MKKSFFACISLSLFTAAALSACSGDSASTKVLDNPETPENPDNPEKTSFYAGSVSGSVEAENYLEGAKVELFELTDGMERSGKSVTGSIDAAGNYTVVADSFTSPYAEIVISGMAKWPCMRREYKSSISSVVDLAKDSSVNLNMFTDLASAKAKKLVKDKGETFAEAWEQAEKDVRKWFALGSDSPSLKSLRIDGSNRSVELLTATVLLEKFFPTTTAQDFGEIRQGASSLFATLDNLSDDEIFYSLGFLAYAIDLDYGRGQWCMDGADFYPESSEFRTYAHLLWLSLMGETECSFDLKDSVHKTKFAVTSSVVRVPKYYTCDGTKWKFAGIESMPLRYPDAEDGLFVYDELGKAYVFDKESGWRYVTKAELDLEVGCIKSRKGKIENAYFCSDSGWVKMPKLDQNLGAFCNSDTRGDTVHVGYSSFVCDSAWKVIPADTLDEWVEDPRDGKSYLIVPMGSQRWMGANLRYRDSVKTPNLAGNTWCFENWESYCSGPYGVLYSWTAAMDLPDDVKADTVKLKLPHRGICPEGWHVPSKADWDTLFAFVEKYGPEGKLALTLMGKKDWAGGAHTPTLNTFGFDALPSGRRKVDGTYEGEYRNAYFWYTAETFKKLPYYYMTYAEPDIGESSFGDTDWGAAVRCVEDAK
;
A
#
# COMPACT_ATOMS: atom_id res chain seq x y z
N MET A 1 -24.44 -1.98 -9.36
CA MET A 1 -25.55 -1.18 -8.81
C MET A 1 -25.08 -0.50 -7.53
N LYS A 2 -24.51 0.70 -7.62
CA LYS A 2 -24.09 1.50 -6.47
C LYS A 2 -25.08 2.67 -6.34
N LYS A 3 -25.98 2.61 -5.36
CA LYS A 3 -26.83 3.73 -4.98
C LYS A 3 -26.02 4.62 -4.03
N SER A 4 -25.65 5.80 -4.52
CA SER A 4 -25.10 6.89 -3.73
C SER A 4 -26.24 7.53 -2.93
N PHE A 5 -26.15 7.49 -1.60
CA PHE A 5 -27.02 8.20 -0.67
C PHE A 5 -26.24 9.44 -0.20
N PHE A 6 -26.41 10.57 -0.88
CA PHE A 6 -26.06 11.89 -0.34
C PHE A 6 -27.34 12.47 0.25
N ALA A 7 -27.41 12.55 1.56
CA ALA A 7 -28.47 13.23 2.28
C ALA A 7 -28.17 14.74 2.34
N CYS A 8 -29.20 15.52 2.03
CA CYS A 8 -29.24 16.96 1.95
C CYS A 8 -28.81 17.67 3.23
N ILE A 9 -27.95 18.69 3.09
CA ILE A 9 -28.06 19.93 3.88
C ILE A 9 -28.26 21.04 2.85
N SER A 10 -29.53 21.38 2.61
CA SER A 10 -29.93 22.50 1.77
C SER A 10 -29.77 23.79 2.56
N LEU A 11 -28.71 24.56 2.26
CA LEU A 11 -28.64 25.98 2.61
C LEU A 11 -29.19 26.76 1.40
N SER A 12 -30.46 27.18 1.49
CA SER A 12 -31.11 28.02 0.50
C SER A 12 -30.51 29.44 0.53
N LEU A 13 -29.60 29.72 -0.40
CA LEU A 13 -29.12 31.07 -0.72
C LEU A 13 -30.21 31.82 -1.49
N PHE A 14 -30.71 32.90 -0.88
CA PHE A 14 -31.47 33.95 -1.54
C PHE A 14 -30.64 34.55 -2.68
N THR A 15 -31.18 34.50 -3.90
CA THR A 15 -30.71 35.32 -5.02
C THR A 15 -31.59 36.55 -5.11
N ALA A 16 -30.98 37.74 -5.00
CA ALA A 16 -31.60 38.99 -5.37
C ALA A 16 -31.07 39.41 -6.76
N ALA A 17 -31.96 39.61 -7.73
CA ALA A 17 -31.67 40.37 -8.94
C ALA A 17 -32.92 41.12 -9.42
N ALA A 18 -32.65 42.34 -9.89
CA ALA A 18 -33.52 43.49 -10.12
C ALA A 18 -34.64 43.40 -11.18
N LEU A 19 -35.68 44.20 -10.92
CA LEU A 19 -36.48 45.10 -11.80
C LEU A 19 -36.96 44.62 -13.19
N SER A 20 -38.29 44.63 -13.38
CA SER A 20 -38.95 45.36 -14.48
C SER A 20 -40.47 45.50 -14.26
N ALA A 21 -41.03 46.53 -14.88
CA ALA A 21 -42.31 47.17 -14.61
C ALA A 21 -43.56 46.47 -15.20
N CYS A 22 -44.74 46.78 -14.64
CA CYS A 22 -45.85 47.54 -15.28
C CYS A 22 -47.29 47.05 -14.98
N SER A 23 -48.15 48.05 -14.73
CA SER A 23 -49.64 48.09 -14.79
C SER A 23 -50.39 47.27 -13.74
N GLY A 24 -51.47 47.71 -13.10
CA GLY A 24 -52.44 48.82 -13.17
C GLY A 24 -53.56 48.34 -12.20
N ASP A 25 -54.44 49.10 -11.59
CA ASP A 25 -54.99 50.41 -11.83
C ASP A 25 -55.99 50.68 -10.68
N SER A 26 -56.42 51.93 -10.52
CA SER A 26 -57.63 52.38 -9.79
C SER A 26 -57.61 52.34 -8.24
N ALA A 27 -58.09 53.34 -7.49
CA ALA A 27 -58.79 54.58 -7.82
C ALA A 27 -58.80 55.54 -6.62
N SER A 28 -58.65 56.84 -6.93
CA SER A 28 -59.40 58.02 -6.43
C SER A 28 -59.35 58.34 -4.91
N THR A 29 -59.18 59.58 -4.41
CA THR A 29 -59.51 60.92 -4.93
C THR A 29 -58.89 61.98 -3.99
N LYS A 30 -58.34 63.08 -4.56
CA LYS A 30 -58.60 64.53 -4.28
C LYS A 30 -58.76 64.97 -2.78
N VAL A 31 -58.18 66.06 -2.26
CA VAL A 31 -57.87 67.37 -2.86
C VAL A 31 -57.13 68.30 -1.84
N LEU A 32 -56.14 69.05 -2.37
CA LEU A 32 -55.68 70.43 -2.13
C LEU A 32 -55.18 71.01 -0.78
N ASP A 33 -54.02 71.66 -0.96
CA ASP A 33 -53.55 72.98 -0.51
C ASP A 33 -52.83 73.17 0.83
N ASN A 34 -51.61 73.66 0.66
CA ASN A 34 -50.67 74.23 1.63
C ASN A 34 -51.21 75.58 2.15
N PRO A 35 -50.88 75.99 3.39
CA PRO A 35 -49.90 77.08 3.50
C PRO A 35 -48.95 76.99 4.71
N GLU A 36 -47.95 77.87 4.64
CA GLU A 36 -46.74 78.04 5.46
C GLU A 36 -46.90 78.31 6.97
N THR A 37 -45.95 77.73 7.76
CA THR A 37 -45.28 78.21 9.02
C THR A 37 -46.12 78.51 10.30
N PRO A 38 -45.60 78.47 11.57
CA PRO A 38 -44.20 78.37 12.09
C PRO A 38 -43.95 77.42 13.31
N GLU A 39 -42.65 77.20 13.61
CA GLU A 39 -41.92 76.85 14.88
C GLU A 39 -42.53 76.05 16.08
N ASN A 40 -41.80 74.95 16.42
CA ASN A 40 -41.33 74.40 17.74
C ASN A 40 -42.35 73.93 18.82
N PRO A 41 -42.06 72.95 19.73
CA PRO A 41 -40.76 72.40 20.15
C PRO A 41 -40.66 70.87 20.38
N ASP A 42 -39.41 70.43 20.65
CA ASP A 42 -38.97 69.16 21.25
C ASP A 42 -38.69 67.96 20.32
N ASN A 43 -37.45 67.89 19.84
CA ASN A 43 -36.76 66.61 19.66
C ASN A 43 -35.54 66.61 20.59
N PRO A 44 -35.47 65.76 21.63
CA PRO A 44 -34.30 65.71 22.48
C PRO A 44 -33.17 65.06 21.67
N GLU A 45 -32.13 65.84 21.34
CA GLU A 45 -30.87 65.27 20.89
C GLU A 45 -30.39 64.28 21.97
N LYS A 46 -30.31 62.99 21.65
CA LYS A 46 -29.67 62.00 22.53
C LYS A 46 -28.25 62.49 22.80
N THR A 47 -27.99 62.93 24.03
CA THR A 47 -26.68 63.34 24.53
C THR A 47 -25.65 62.23 24.28
N SER A 48 -24.44 62.61 23.86
CA SER A 48 -23.30 61.69 23.70
C SER A 48 -23.13 60.82 24.96
N PHE A 49 -23.07 59.50 24.79
CA PHE A 49 -22.85 58.51 25.85
C PHE A 49 -21.36 58.27 26.08
N TYR A 50 -20.58 58.12 25.00
CA TYR A 50 -19.16 57.76 25.04
C TYR A 50 -18.32 58.66 24.15
N ALA A 51 -17.24 59.17 24.73
CA ALA A 51 -16.12 59.82 24.06
C ALA A 51 -14.82 59.31 24.70
N GLY A 52 -13.98 58.63 23.93
CA GLY A 52 -12.80 57.95 24.49
C GLY A 52 -12.10 57.04 23.49
N SER A 53 -11.08 56.33 23.97
CA SER A 53 -10.29 55.39 23.18
C SER A 53 -10.53 53.95 23.60
N VAL A 54 -10.67 53.06 22.63
CA VAL A 54 -10.62 51.61 22.81
C VAL A 54 -9.32 51.09 22.20
N SER A 55 -8.55 50.31 22.94
CA SER A 55 -7.30 49.71 22.48
C SER A 55 -7.31 48.19 22.60
N GLY A 56 -6.30 47.52 22.05
CA GLY A 56 -6.14 46.07 22.19
C GLY A 56 -5.20 45.48 21.17
N SER A 57 -5.21 44.15 21.04
CA SER A 57 -4.43 43.40 20.04
C SER A 57 -5.26 42.33 19.34
N VAL A 58 -4.80 41.89 18.16
CA VAL A 58 -5.30 40.67 17.53
C VAL A 58 -4.40 39.50 17.89
N GLU A 59 -5.00 38.40 18.34
CA GLU A 59 -4.28 37.22 18.79
C GLU A 59 -4.62 36.01 17.89
N ALA A 60 -3.70 35.05 17.80
CA ALA A 60 -3.74 33.84 16.96
C ALA A 60 -3.68 34.04 15.44
N GLU A 61 -4.26 35.14 14.93
CA GLU A 61 -4.15 35.56 13.54
C GLU A 61 -3.26 36.80 13.39
N ASN A 62 -2.23 36.67 12.57
CA ASN A 62 -1.28 37.76 12.34
C ASN A 62 -1.74 38.61 11.15
N TYR A 63 -2.54 39.64 11.42
CA TYR A 63 -2.88 40.66 10.42
C TYR A 63 -1.63 41.46 10.03
N LEU A 64 -1.52 41.79 8.75
CA LEU A 64 -0.42 42.62 8.27
C LEU A 64 -0.57 44.06 8.79
N GLU A 65 0.56 44.73 9.03
CA GLU A 65 0.60 46.14 9.44
C GLU A 65 -0.27 47.00 8.51
N GLY A 66 -1.06 47.90 9.09
CA GLY A 66 -1.99 48.75 8.35
C GLY A 66 -3.33 48.08 7.99
N ALA A 67 -3.60 46.85 8.44
CA ALA A 67 -4.95 46.28 8.38
C ALA A 67 -5.96 47.21 9.07
N LYS A 68 -7.16 47.30 8.50
CA LYS A 68 -8.17 48.29 8.86
C LYS A 68 -8.87 47.90 10.14
N VAL A 69 -8.96 48.85 11.09
CA VAL A 69 -9.73 48.71 12.32
C VAL A 69 -10.95 49.63 12.21
N GLU A 70 -12.14 49.10 12.46
CA GLU A 70 -13.38 49.87 12.45
C GLU A 70 -14.16 49.62 13.73
N LEU A 71 -14.52 50.68 14.45
CA LEU A 71 -15.42 50.61 15.59
C LEU A 71 -16.78 51.14 15.16
N PHE A 72 -17.76 50.25 15.06
CA PHE A 72 -19.14 50.57 14.70
C PHE A 72 -19.97 50.73 15.97
N GLU A 73 -20.72 51.82 16.09
CA GLU A 73 -21.73 51.94 17.15
C GLU A 73 -22.86 50.93 16.91
N LEU A 74 -23.27 50.23 17.97
CA LEU A 74 -24.40 49.30 17.95
C LEU A 74 -25.61 49.89 18.69
N THR A 75 -26.81 49.55 18.26
CA THR A 75 -28.05 49.78 19.01
C THR A 75 -28.17 48.80 20.18
N ASP A 76 -29.15 49.02 21.07
CA ASP A 76 -29.46 48.07 22.15
C ASP A 76 -29.83 46.67 21.61
N GLY A 77 -30.37 46.61 20.39
CA GLY A 77 -30.66 45.37 19.66
C GLY A 77 -29.47 44.76 18.91
N MET A 78 -28.24 45.25 19.15
CA MET A 78 -26.99 44.80 18.53
C MET A 78 -26.90 45.00 17.01
N GLU A 79 -27.63 45.98 16.47
CA GLU A 79 -27.57 46.36 15.05
C GLU A 79 -26.70 47.60 14.87
N ARG A 80 -26.01 47.74 13.73
CA ARG A 80 -25.17 48.93 13.48
C ARG A 80 -26.04 50.17 13.31
N SER A 81 -25.74 51.23 14.06
CA SER A 81 -26.48 52.51 13.97
C SER A 81 -26.14 53.31 12.70
N GLY A 82 -25.02 53.00 12.06
CA GLY A 82 -24.43 53.76 10.96
C GLY A 82 -23.30 54.70 11.38
N LYS A 83 -23.08 54.93 12.69
CA LYS A 83 -21.88 55.65 13.17
C LYS A 83 -20.69 54.70 13.27
N SER A 84 -19.54 55.15 12.80
CA SER A 84 -18.29 54.40 12.91
C SER A 84 -17.07 55.32 12.94
N VAL A 85 -16.01 54.83 13.56
CA VAL A 85 -14.67 55.44 13.51
C VAL A 85 -13.66 54.41 13.05
N THR A 86 -12.57 54.88 12.43
CA THR A 86 -11.56 54.01 11.82
C THR A 86 -10.19 54.20 12.44
N GLY A 87 -9.41 53.12 12.49
CA GLY A 87 -8.00 53.11 12.85
C GLY A 87 -7.25 52.05 12.03
N SER A 88 -6.06 51.69 12.48
CA SER A 88 -5.22 50.66 11.85
C SER A 88 -4.47 49.85 12.90
N ILE A 89 -4.09 48.62 12.52
CA ILE A 89 -3.20 47.78 13.33
C ILE A 89 -1.73 48.19 13.12
N ASP A 90 -0.93 48.15 14.17
CA ASP A 90 0.52 48.30 14.11
C ASP A 90 1.24 46.99 13.73
N ALA A 91 2.56 47.04 13.56
CA ALA A 91 3.38 45.88 13.22
C ALA A 91 3.40 44.77 14.29
N ALA A 92 3.04 45.10 15.53
CA ALA A 92 2.96 44.17 16.66
C ALA A 92 1.55 43.59 16.84
N GLY A 93 0.59 43.96 15.98
CA GLY A 93 -0.79 43.48 16.07
C GLY A 93 -1.66 44.28 17.03
N ASN A 94 -1.20 45.43 17.56
CA ASN A 94 -1.99 46.27 18.44
C ASN A 94 -2.77 47.33 17.68
N TYR A 95 -3.85 47.81 18.26
CA TYR A 95 -4.65 48.90 17.73
C TYR A 95 -5.10 49.85 18.84
N THR A 96 -5.41 51.08 18.44
CA THR A 96 -6.14 52.06 19.25
C THR A 96 -7.08 52.82 18.31
N VAL A 97 -8.34 52.96 18.72
CA VAL A 97 -9.36 53.71 17.99
C VAL A 97 -10.06 54.67 18.93
N VAL A 98 -10.29 55.91 18.48
CA VAL A 98 -10.90 56.98 19.28
C VAL A 98 -12.27 57.31 18.71
N ALA A 99 -13.29 57.32 19.57
CA ALA A 99 -14.65 57.73 19.23
C ALA A 99 -15.00 59.02 19.97
N ASP A 100 -15.56 60.01 19.25
CA ASP A 100 -15.79 61.35 19.81
C ASP A 100 -17.21 61.55 20.35
N SER A 101 -18.22 60.82 19.83
CA SER A 101 -19.61 61.03 20.21
C SER A 101 -20.54 59.85 19.90
N PHE A 102 -20.25 58.69 20.48
CA PHE A 102 -21.20 57.56 20.45
C PHE A 102 -22.30 57.80 21.48
N THR A 103 -23.53 57.51 21.09
CA THR A 103 -24.78 57.65 21.84
C THR A 103 -25.26 56.33 22.47
N SER A 104 -24.66 55.20 22.10
CA SER A 104 -24.89 53.89 22.69
C SER A 104 -23.70 53.41 23.52
N PRO A 105 -23.91 52.63 24.60
CA PRO A 105 -22.84 51.95 25.32
C PRO A 105 -22.20 50.79 24.55
N TYR A 106 -22.79 50.35 23.44
CA TYR A 106 -22.35 49.17 22.73
C TYR A 106 -21.69 49.52 21.40
N ALA A 107 -20.60 48.84 21.09
CA ALA A 107 -19.95 48.92 19.80
C ALA A 107 -19.47 47.55 19.31
N GLU A 108 -19.28 47.41 18.01
CA GLU A 108 -18.58 46.27 17.40
C GLU A 108 -17.27 46.78 16.85
N ILE A 109 -16.16 46.21 17.33
CA ILE A 109 -14.88 46.41 16.69
C ILE A 109 -14.66 45.31 15.65
N VAL A 110 -14.26 45.71 14.44
CA VAL A 110 -13.96 44.83 13.31
C VAL A 110 -12.57 45.13 12.80
N ILE A 111 -11.75 44.09 12.66
CA ILE A 111 -10.45 44.18 12.02
C ILE A 111 -10.50 43.38 10.74
N SER A 112 -10.15 44.02 9.62
CA SER A 112 -10.20 43.41 8.30
C SER A 112 -8.99 43.77 7.44
N GLY A 113 -8.50 42.81 6.67
CA GLY A 113 -7.32 42.99 5.85
C GLY A 113 -6.67 41.67 5.45
N MET A 114 -5.42 41.74 5.02
CA MET A 114 -4.60 40.56 4.81
C MET A 114 -4.09 40.06 6.17
N ALA A 115 -4.19 38.75 6.39
CA ALA A 115 -3.68 38.06 7.57
C ALA A 115 -2.91 36.80 7.16
N LYS A 116 -2.02 36.33 8.03
CA LYS A 116 -1.30 35.06 7.83
C LYS A 116 -2.00 33.93 8.56
N TRP A 117 -2.15 32.81 7.88
CA TRP A 117 -2.80 31.61 8.43
C TRP A 117 -2.00 31.09 9.62
N PRO A 118 -2.62 30.84 10.80
CA PRO A 118 -1.92 30.34 11.98
C PRO A 118 -0.93 29.20 11.70
N CYS A 119 -1.37 28.07 11.13
CA CYS A 119 -0.47 26.95 10.82
C CYS A 119 0.19 27.03 9.43
N MET A 120 -0.53 27.45 8.39
CA MET A 120 -0.02 27.37 7.01
C MET A 120 0.84 28.58 6.60
N ARG A 121 0.86 29.65 7.42
CA ARG A 121 1.57 30.92 7.17
C ARG A 121 1.27 31.63 5.85
N ARG A 122 0.34 31.10 5.05
CA ARG A 122 -0.15 31.69 3.81
C ARG A 122 -0.96 32.95 4.12
N GLU A 123 -0.75 33.99 3.32
CA GLU A 123 -1.55 35.20 3.42
C GLU A 123 -2.93 34.99 2.78
N TYR A 124 -3.97 35.45 3.44
CA TYR A 124 -5.36 35.39 3.00
C TYR A 124 -6.12 36.61 3.53
N LYS A 125 -7.29 36.89 2.97
CA LYS A 125 -8.12 38.00 3.42
C LYS A 125 -8.98 37.51 4.60
N SER A 126 -8.90 38.20 5.73
CA SER A 126 -9.64 37.82 6.94
C SER A 126 -10.39 39.02 7.50
N SER A 127 -11.41 38.72 8.32
CA SER A 127 -12.11 39.72 9.12
C SER A 127 -12.54 39.11 10.45
N ILE A 128 -12.11 39.70 11.57
CA ILE A 128 -12.43 39.30 12.94
C ILE A 128 -13.22 40.40 13.64
N SER A 129 -14.14 40.02 14.52
CA SER A 129 -14.98 40.99 15.23
C SER A 129 -15.12 40.68 16.71
N SER A 130 -15.41 41.72 17.50
CA SER A 130 -15.81 41.56 18.90
C SER A 130 -16.78 42.67 19.31
N VAL A 131 -17.76 42.34 20.17
CA VAL A 131 -18.65 43.34 20.78
C VAL A 131 -18.02 43.91 22.05
N VAL A 132 -18.08 45.23 22.16
CA VAL A 132 -17.46 46.07 23.19
C VAL A 132 -18.57 46.74 24.00
N ASP A 133 -18.52 46.60 25.33
CA ASP A 133 -19.29 47.42 26.27
C ASP A 133 -18.42 48.62 26.65
N LEU A 134 -18.62 49.75 25.98
CA LEU A 134 -17.80 50.96 26.09
C LEU A 134 -17.77 51.55 27.51
N ALA A 135 -18.72 51.18 28.37
CA ALA A 135 -18.72 51.59 29.77
C ALA A 135 -17.71 50.81 30.62
N LYS A 136 -17.29 49.60 30.18
CA LYS A 136 -16.43 48.68 30.93
C LYS A 136 -15.12 48.37 30.22
N ASP A 137 -15.16 48.34 28.90
CA ASP A 137 -14.10 47.83 28.04
C ASP A 137 -13.30 48.99 27.44
N SER A 138 -12.18 49.35 28.08
CA SER A 138 -11.18 50.25 27.49
C SER A 138 -10.11 49.49 26.69
N SER A 139 -9.96 48.19 26.95
CA SER A 139 -9.00 47.31 26.28
C SER A 139 -9.66 45.97 25.90
N VAL A 140 -9.62 45.59 24.62
CA VAL A 140 -10.24 44.36 24.10
C VAL A 140 -9.28 43.66 23.15
N ASN A 141 -8.85 42.45 23.45
CA ASN A 141 -8.12 41.64 22.48
C ASN A 141 -9.12 40.90 21.59
N LEU A 142 -8.89 40.92 20.28
CA LEU A 142 -9.66 40.16 19.31
C LEU A 142 -8.97 38.82 19.08
N ASN A 143 -9.70 37.76 19.38
CA ASN A 143 -9.27 36.39 19.16
C ASN A 143 -10.48 35.53 18.78
N MET A 144 -10.21 34.27 18.45
CA MET A 144 -11.26 33.32 18.08
C MET A 144 -12.36 33.21 19.15
N PHE A 145 -12.01 33.16 20.44
CA PHE A 145 -13.00 33.05 21.52
C PHE A 145 -13.89 34.29 21.64
N THR A 146 -13.32 35.50 21.49
CA THR A 146 -14.13 36.72 21.50
C THR A 146 -15.04 36.84 20.29
N ASP A 147 -14.63 36.32 19.13
CA ASP A 147 -15.46 36.30 17.91
C ASP A 147 -16.64 35.33 18.08
N LEU A 148 -16.37 34.11 18.58
CA LEU A 148 -17.42 33.13 18.93
C LEU A 148 -18.40 33.68 19.98
N ALA A 149 -17.87 34.26 21.07
CA ALA A 149 -18.69 34.82 22.15
C ALA A 149 -19.54 36.01 21.65
N SER A 150 -18.97 36.87 20.82
CA SER A 150 -19.67 38.01 20.23
C SER A 150 -20.82 37.58 19.32
N ALA A 151 -20.59 36.62 18.43
CA ALA A 151 -21.62 36.08 17.55
C ALA A 151 -22.78 35.49 18.36
N LYS A 152 -22.47 34.74 19.42
CA LYS A 152 -23.48 34.18 20.32
C LYS A 152 -24.23 35.25 21.13
N ALA A 153 -23.52 36.20 21.74
CA ALA A 153 -24.15 37.27 22.53
C ALA A 153 -25.13 38.09 21.67
N LYS A 154 -24.73 38.46 20.44
CA LYS A 154 -25.63 39.13 19.49
C LYS A 154 -26.89 38.31 19.20
N LYS A 155 -26.74 37.00 19.02
CA LYS A 155 -27.86 36.10 18.77
C LYS A 155 -28.78 35.97 19.98
N LEU A 156 -28.24 35.87 21.19
CA LEU A 156 -29.03 35.83 22.43
C LEU A 156 -29.84 37.12 22.63
N VAL A 157 -29.24 38.30 22.40
CA VAL A 157 -29.97 39.58 22.44
C VAL A 157 -31.10 39.59 21.41
N LYS A 158 -30.81 39.18 20.17
CA LYS A 158 -31.78 39.22 19.07
C LYS A 158 -32.93 38.22 19.21
N ASP A 159 -32.61 36.98 19.56
CA ASP A 159 -33.56 35.86 19.50
C ASP A 159 -34.28 35.66 20.84
N LYS A 160 -33.62 35.96 21.98
CA LYS A 160 -34.17 35.76 23.34
C LYS A 160 -34.50 37.07 24.07
N GLY A 161 -34.11 38.22 23.52
CA GLY A 161 -34.36 39.53 24.14
C GLY A 161 -33.58 39.75 25.44
N GLU A 162 -32.48 39.01 25.65
CA GLU A 162 -31.59 39.17 26.80
C GLU A 162 -30.90 40.53 26.77
N THR A 163 -30.54 41.08 27.95
CA THR A 163 -29.65 42.24 27.99
C THR A 163 -28.26 41.84 27.48
N PHE A 164 -27.50 42.79 26.92
CA PHE A 164 -26.14 42.48 26.44
C PHE A 164 -25.25 41.89 27.54
N ALA A 165 -25.39 42.35 28.78
CA ALA A 165 -24.58 41.87 29.90
C ALA A 165 -24.86 40.38 30.19
N GLU A 166 -26.13 39.99 30.25
CA GLU A 166 -26.55 38.59 30.44
C GLU A 166 -26.13 37.72 29.24
N ALA A 167 -26.36 38.23 28.03
CA ALA A 167 -26.00 37.55 26.80
C ALA A 167 -24.48 37.31 26.67
N TRP A 168 -23.66 38.31 27.05
CA TRP A 168 -22.20 38.18 27.06
C TRP A 168 -21.74 37.20 28.13
N GLU A 169 -22.28 37.27 29.35
CA GLU A 169 -21.94 36.35 30.43
C GLU A 169 -22.24 34.89 30.05
N GLN A 170 -23.40 34.65 29.45
CA GLN A 170 -23.79 33.32 28.96
C GLN A 170 -22.89 32.87 27.80
N ALA A 171 -22.61 33.74 26.82
CA ALA A 171 -21.73 33.42 25.71
C ALA A 171 -20.29 33.11 26.16
N GLU A 172 -19.75 33.86 27.10
CA GLU A 172 -18.43 33.63 27.68
C GLU A 172 -18.38 32.30 28.45
N LYS A 173 -19.43 32.01 29.24
CA LYS A 173 -19.56 30.72 29.95
C LYS A 173 -19.58 29.55 28.96
N ASP A 174 -20.29 29.68 27.85
CA ASP A 174 -20.38 28.63 26.84
C ASP A 174 -19.06 28.42 26.11
N VAL A 175 -18.37 29.48 25.68
CA VAL A 175 -17.04 29.36 25.05
C VAL A 175 -16.03 28.71 26.01
N ARG A 176 -16.03 29.10 27.29
CA ARG A 176 -15.19 28.46 28.30
C ARG A 176 -15.46 26.97 28.43
N LYS A 177 -16.73 26.59 28.40
CA LYS A 177 -17.16 25.18 28.46
C LYS A 177 -16.72 24.41 27.23
N TRP A 178 -16.94 24.95 26.04
CA TRP A 178 -16.62 24.33 24.75
C TRP A 178 -15.13 24.02 24.56
N PHE A 179 -14.28 24.86 25.14
CA PHE A 179 -12.83 24.73 25.06
C PHE A 179 -12.19 24.39 26.42
N ALA A 180 -12.97 23.85 27.37
CA ALA A 180 -12.48 23.46 28.70
C ALA A 180 -11.55 24.50 29.40
N LEU A 181 -11.86 25.79 29.23
CA LEU A 181 -11.13 26.89 29.88
C LEU A 181 -11.53 26.94 31.36
N GLY A 182 -10.54 26.81 32.25
CA GLY A 182 -10.77 26.83 33.70
C GLY A 182 -11.40 28.14 34.20
N SER A 183 -12.05 28.10 35.37
CA SER A 183 -12.63 29.28 36.03
C SER A 183 -11.61 30.40 36.26
N ASP A 184 -10.36 30.02 36.49
CA ASP A 184 -9.26 30.94 36.79
C ASP A 184 -8.60 31.49 35.50
N SER A 185 -9.20 31.23 34.32
CA SER A 185 -8.70 31.78 33.07
C SER A 185 -9.10 33.25 32.94
N PRO A 186 -8.21 34.15 32.45
CA PRO A 186 -8.52 35.55 32.21
C PRO A 186 -9.76 35.73 31.32
N SER A 187 -10.36 36.91 31.34
CA SER A 187 -11.47 37.23 30.42
C SER A 187 -11.05 36.97 28.97
N LEU A 188 -11.98 36.49 28.14
CA LEU A 188 -11.73 36.23 26.72
C LEU A 188 -11.16 37.48 26.01
N LYS A 189 -11.58 38.67 26.46
CA LYS A 189 -11.13 39.98 25.96
C LYS A 189 -9.71 40.37 26.40
N SER A 190 -9.05 39.58 27.23
CA SER A 190 -7.70 39.88 27.77
C SER A 190 -6.66 38.80 27.46
N LEU A 191 -7.06 37.69 26.82
CA LEU A 191 -6.16 36.59 26.45
C LEU A 191 -5.11 37.06 25.45
N ARG A 192 -3.88 36.56 25.57
CA ARG A 192 -2.73 36.89 24.70
C ARG A 192 -1.88 35.67 24.39
N ILE A 193 -1.30 35.62 23.18
CA ILE A 193 -0.40 34.55 22.75
C ILE A 193 1.05 34.76 23.23
N ASP A 194 1.45 35.97 23.58
CA ASP A 194 2.82 36.30 24.01
C ASP A 194 3.23 35.79 25.42
N GLY A 195 2.45 34.87 26.00
CA GLY A 195 2.77 34.18 27.25
C GLY A 195 2.45 34.96 28.53
N SER A 196 1.96 36.19 28.41
CA SER A 196 1.53 37.00 29.57
C SER A 196 0.25 36.48 30.22
N ASN A 197 -0.66 35.83 29.47
CA ASN A 197 -1.95 35.31 29.94
C ASN A 197 -2.58 34.25 28.99
N ARG A 198 -2.25 32.96 29.21
CA ARG A 198 -2.88 31.75 28.61
C ARG A 198 -2.88 31.70 27.07
N SER A 199 -1.67 31.72 26.51
CA SER A 199 -1.41 31.65 25.07
C SER A 199 -1.71 30.31 24.41
N VAL A 200 -1.56 29.24 25.18
CA VAL A 200 -1.51 27.88 24.66
C VAL A 200 -2.91 27.33 24.43
N GLU A 201 -3.87 27.65 25.30
CA GLU A 201 -5.27 27.27 25.13
C GLU A 201 -5.86 27.90 23.85
N LEU A 202 -5.66 29.20 23.67
CA LEU A 202 -6.12 29.93 22.49
C LEU A 202 -5.48 29.39 21.21
N LEU A 203 -4.15 29.16 21.23
CA LEU A 203 -3.45 28.60 20.07
C LEU A 203 -3.96 27.19 19.74
N THR A 204 -4.10 26.32 20.75
CA THR A 204 -4.57 24.94 20.55
C THR A 204 -5.99 24.90 19.99
N ALA A 205 -6.89 25.71 20.54
CA ALA A 205 -8.26 25.81 20.06
C ALA A 205 -8.31 26.30 18.60
N THR A 206 -7.44 27.25 18.24
CA THR A 206 -7.29 27.76 16.86
C THR A 206 -6.84 26.65 15.90
N VAL A 207 -5.84 25.85 16.29
CA VAL A 207 -5.34 24.71 15.50
C VAL A 207 -6.42 23.63 15.34
N LEU A 208 -7.15 23.31 16.42
CA LEU A 208 -8.22 22.32 16.40
C LEU A 208 -9.34 22.72 15.45
N LEU A 209 -9.76 23.99 15.47
CA LEU A 209 -10.80 24.49 14.57
C LEU A 209 -10.34 24.51 13.10
N GLU A 210 -9.07 24.84 12.82
CA GLU A 210 -8.51 24.73 11.47
C GLU A 210 -8.62 23.30 10.92
N LYS A 211 -8.44 22.28 11.77
CA LYS A 211 -8.53 20.87 11.35
C LYS A 211 -9.95 20.32 11.35
N PHE A 212 -10.83 20.83 12.20
CA PHE A 212 -12.22 20.39 12.30
C PHE A 212 -13.04 20.71 11.05
N PHE A 213 -12.76 21.84 10.39
CA PHE A 213 -13.35 22.21 9.10
C PHE A 213 -12.33 21.96 7.98
N PRO A 214 -12.15 20.70 7.53
CA PRO A 214 -11.14 20.39 6.53
C PRO A 214 -11.41 21.19 5.25
N THR A 215 -10.34 21.76 4.72
CA THR A 215 -10.32 22.56 3.49
C THR A 215 -10.68 21.69 2.28
N THR A 216 -11.97 21.58 2.00
CA THR A 216 -12.44 21.05 0.72
C THR A 216 -12.21 22.14 -0.35
N THR A 217 -10.96 22.24 -0.81
CA THR A 217 -10.48 22.96 -2.01
C THR A 217 -10.82 24.45 -2.21
N ALA A 218 -11.54 25.15 -1.31
CA ALA A 218 -11.85 26.58 -1.52
C ALA A 218 -11.85 27.49 -0.28
N GLN A 219 -11.85 26.96 0.96
CA GLN A 219 -11.99 27.79 2.17
C GLN A 219 -10.64 28.21 2.77
N ASP A 220 -10.49 29.50 3.07
CA ASP A 220 -9.40 30.03 3.91
C ASP A 220 -9.79 30.05 5.40
N PHE A 221 -8.85 30.41 6.29
CA PHE A 221 -9.13 30.41 7.73
C PHE A 221 -10.25 31.36 8.13
N GLY A 222 -10.40 32.49 7.43
CA GLY A 222 -11.39 33.50 7.74
C GLY A 222 -12.78 32.94 7.54
N GLU A 223 -12.99 32.21 6.44
CA GLU A 223 -14.23 31.48 6.18
C GLU A 223 -14.48 30.37 7.21
N ILE A 224 -13.45 29.62 7.60
CA ILE A 224 -13.54 28.59 8.65
C ILE A 224 -13.99 29.21 9.97
N ARG A 225 -13.34 30.30 10.41
CA ARG A 225 -13.69 30.99 11.66
C ARG A 225 -15.10 31.55 11.60
N GLN A 226 -15.50 32.20 10.50
CA GLN A 226 -16.86 32.73 10.36
C GLN A 226 -17.92 31.62 10.36
N GLY A 227 -17.65 30.49 9.71
CA GLY A 227 -18.48 29.30 9.77
C GLY A 227 -18.62 28.76 11.19
N ALA A 228 -17.51 28.70 11.94
CA ALA A 228 -17.52 28.35 13.35
C ALA A 228 -18.34 29.36 14.17
N SER A 229 -18.08 30.66 14.08
CA SER A 229 -18.83 31.70 14.80
C SER A 229 -20.33 31.63 14.53
N SER A 230 -20.74 31.40 13.28
CA SER A 230 -22.15 31.20 12.94
C SER A 230 -22.73 29.93 13.56
N LEU A 231 -22.01 28.81 13.51
CA LEU A 231 -22.45 27.52 14.07
C LEU A 231 -22.56 27.58 15.59
N PHE A 232 -21.51 28.03 16.26
CA PHE A 232 -21.45 28.11 17.72
C PHE A 232 -22.46 29.11 18.29
N ALA A 233 -22.77 30.19 17.56
CA ALA A 233 -23.82 31.11 17.97
C ALA A 233 -25.19 30.42 18.11
N THR A 234 -25.46 29.35 17.35
CA THR A 234 -26.76 28.65 17.38
C THR A 234 -26.87 27.56 18.43
N LEU A 235 -25.78 27.20 19.11
CA LEU A 235 -25.77 26.09 20.07
C LEU A 235 -26.37 26.56 21.40
N ASP A 236 -27.51 26.00 21.81
CA ASP A 236 -28.20 26.40 23.04
C ASP A 236 -27.72 25.63 24.28
N ASN A 237 -27.14 24.44 24.13
CA ASN A 237 -26.59 23.64 25.24
C ASN A 237 -25.58 22.59 24.74
N LEU A 238 -24.87 21.96 25.68
CA LEU A 238 -23.88 20.90 25.44
C LEU A 238 -24.41 19.65 24.70
N SER A 239 -25.71 19.52 24.44
CA SER A 239 -26.30 18.32 23.83
C SER A 239 -26.06 18.19 22.32
N ASP A 240 -25.39 19.15 21.69
CA ASP A 240 -24.94 19.04 20.30
C ASP A 240 -23.66 18.20 20.23
N ASP A 241 -23.81 16.94 20.65
CA ASP A 241 -22.78 15.93 20.87
C ASP A 241 -21.74 15.88 19.74
N GLU A 242 -22.17 15.95 18.48
CA GLU A 242 -21.31 15.70 17.32
C GLU A 242 -20.14 16.67 17.17
N ILE A 243 -20.33 17.97 17.46
CA ILE A 243 -19.28 18.99 17.31
C ILE A 243 -18.25 18.85 18.43
N PHE A 244 -18.72 18.73 19.68
CA PHE A 244 -17.85 18.62 20.85
C PHE A 244 -17.02 17.36 20.84
N TYR A 245 -17.63 16.24 20.47
CA TYR A 245 -16.92 14.99 20.36
C TYR A 245 -15.92 14.96 19.20
N SER A 246 -16.18 15.71 18.14
CA SER A 246 -15.21 15.87 17.06
C SER A 246 -14.01 16.74 17.46
N LEU A 247 -14.23 17.83 18.21
CA LEU A 247 -13.15 18.62 18.81
C LEU A 247 -12.33 17.79 19.80
N GLY A 248 -13.01 17.03 20.67
CA GLY A 248 -12.38 16.10 21.60
C GLY A 248 -11.57 15.02 20.86
N PHE A 249 -12.09 14.48 19.76
CA PHE A 249 -11.40 13.49 18.94
C PHE A 249 -10.13 14.04 18.27
N LEU A 250 -10.16 15.29 17.79
CA LEU A 250 -8.96 15.94 17.23
C LEU A 250 -7.92 16.21 18.32
N ALA A 251 -8.34 16.68 19.50
CA ALA A 251 -7.45 16.87 20.64
C ALA A 251 -6.83 15.55 21.13
N TYR A 252 -7.64 14.48 21.16
CA TYR A 252 -7.21 13.09 21.38
C TYR A 252 -6.17 12.64 20.36
N ALA A 253 -6.41 12.87 19.06
CA ALA A 253 -5.49 12.49 18.00
C ALA A 253 -4.14 13.23 18.12
N ILE A 254 -4.18 14.52 18.47
CA ILE A 254 -2.98 15.33 18.71
C ILE A 254 -2.19 14.80 19.91
N ASP A 255 -2.86 14.50 21.01
CA ASP A 255 -2.24 14.01 22.24
C ASP A 255 -1.57 12.64 22.03
N LEU A 256 -2.25 11.69 21.38
CA LEU A 256 -1.79 10.31 21.24
C LEU A 256 -0.87 10.05 20.02
N ASP A 257 -0.91 10.86 18.96
CA ASP A 257 -0.07 10.69 17.75
C ASP A 257 1.17 11.59 17.71
N TYR A 258 1.56 12.16 18.85
CA TYR A 258 2.72 13.06 18.93
C TYR A 258 4.00 12.38 18.42
N GLY A 259 4.47 12.83 17.25
CA GLY A 259 5.66 12.34 16.55
C GLY A 259 5.45 11.82 15.11
N ARG A 260 4.21 11.68 14.62
CA ARG A 260 3.92 11.21 13.24
C ARG A 260 3.23 12.22 12.32
N GLY A 261 2.59 13.26 12.84
CA GLY A 261 1.91 14.29 12.06
C GLY A 261 2.52 15.69 12.20
N GLN A 262 2.81 16.35 11.07
CA GLN A 262 3.01 17.81 11.03
C GLN A 262 1.64 18.49 11.11
N TRP A 263 1.18 18.82 12.31
CA TRP A 263 -0.14 19.45 12.51
C TRP A 263 -0.19 20.90 11.97
N CYS A 264 0.94 21.59 11.96
CA CYS A 264 1.18 22.78 11.15
C CYS A 264 2.33 22.49 10.16
N MET A 265 2.19 22.87 8.88
CA MET A 265 3.24 22.68 7.88
C MET A 265 4.19 23.89 7.87
N ASP A 266 5.50 23.61 7.82
CA ASP A 266 6.64 24.53 7.68
C ASP A 266 7.21 25.26 8.93
N GLY A 267 8.49 24.98 9.19
CA GLY A 267 9.46 25.95 9.70
C GLY A 267 9.85 25.81 11.17
N ALA A 268 11.16 25.71 11.41
CA ALA A 268 11.85 25.43 12.67
C ALA A 268 11.64 26.44 13.83
N ASP A 269 10.67 27.35 13.76
CA ASP A 269 10.46 28.45 14.73
C ASP A 269 9.01 28.59 15.23
N PHE A 270 8.11 27.64 14.91
CA PHE A 270 6.73 27.69 15.41
C PHE A 270 6.48 26.59 16.44
N TYR A 271 5.94 26.98 17.60
CA TYR A 271 5.85 26.19 18.83
C TYR A 271 4.48 25.48 18.98
N PRO A 272 4.31 24.25 18.46
CA PRO A 272 3.36 23.29 19.03
C PRO A 272 4.07 22.15 19.81
N GLU A 273 5.40 22.22 20.00
CA GLU A 273 6.15 21.24 20.80
C GLU A 273 6.22 21.55 22.31
N SER A 274 5.62 22.66 22.73
CA SER A 274 5.60 23.05 24.14
C SER A 274 4.85 21.99 24.97
N SER A 275 5.36 21.67 26.16
CA SER A 275 4.68 20.76 27.10
C SER A 275 3.26 21.21 27.39
N GLU A 276 3.06 22.52 27.44
CA GLU A 276 1.80 23.17 27.72
C GLU A 276 0.75 22.87 26.64
N PHE A 277 1.12 22.86 25.35
CA PHE A 277 0.19 22.56 24.25
C PHE A 277 -0.36 21.14 24.39
N ARG A 278 0.53 20.18 24.68
CA ARG A 278 0.15 18.79 24.93
C ARG A 278 -0.74 18.68 26.16
N THR A 279 -0.36 19.35 27.26
CA THR A 279 -1.17 19.34 28.47
C THR A 279 -2.57 19.87 28.22
N TYR A 280 -2.73 20.94 27.46
CA TYR A 280 -4.05 21.46 27.17
C TYR A 280 -4.85 20.56 26.21
N ALA A 281 -4.24 20.04 25.14
CA ALA A 281 -4.90 19.06 24.27
C ALA A 281 -5.36 17.82 25.06
N HIS A 282 -4.50 17.32 25.95
CA HIS A 282 -4.77 16.22 26.87
C HIS A 282 -6.00 16.50 27.76
N LEU A 283 -5.96 17.61 28.49
CA LEU A 283 -7.05 18.01 29.39
C LEU A 283 -8.36 18.27 28.63
N LEU A 284 -8.27 18.86 27.43
CA LEU A 284 -9.43 19.16 26.60
C LEU A 284 -10.14 17.87 26.16
N TRP A 285 -9.42 16.89 25.64
CA TRP A 285 -10.08 15.66 25.19
C TRP A 285 -10.61 14.85 26.37
N LEU A 286 -9.88 14.77 27.50
CA LEU A 286 -10.40 14.11 28.70
C LEU A 286 -11.72 14.74 29.17
N SER A 287 -11.76 16.08 29.24
CA SER A 287 -12.94 16.83 29.62
C SER A 287 -14.12 16.60 28.66
N LEU A 288 -13.90 16.78 27.35
CA LEU A 288 -14.96 16.65 26.34
C LEU A 288 -15.46 15.22 26.17
N MET A 289 -14.59 14.22 26.37
CA MET A 289 -14.94 12.80 26.20
C MET A 289 -15.49 12.17 27.48
N GLY A 290 -15.39 12.88 28.61
CA GLY A 290 -15.75 12.40 29.94
C GLY A 290 -14.83 11.28 30.42
N GLU A 291 -13.54 11.42 30.17
CA GLU A 291 -12.49 10.47 30.55
C GLU A 291 -11.65 11.01 31.70
N THR A 292 -10.98 10.10 32.41
CA THR A 292 -10.05 10.45 33.49
C THR A 292 -8.60 10.31 33.05
N GLU A 293 -7.70 10.94 33.81
CA GLU A 293 -6.26 10.74 33.68
C GLU A 293 -5.89 9.26 33.69
N CYS A 294 -4.94 8.87 32.84
CA CYS A 294 -4.39 7.52 32.88
C CYS A 294 -3.62 7.34 34.19
N SER A 295 -3.92 6.26 34.86
CA SER A 295 -3.33 5.93 36.15
C SER A 295 -2.95 4.45 36.19
N PHE A 296 -2.20 4.06 37.22
CA PHE A 296 -1.85 2.66 37.43
C PHE A 296 -3.10 1.76 37.56
N ASP A 297 -4.20 2.27 38.11
CA ASP A 297 -5.47 1.54 38.25
C ASP A 297 -6.15 1.26 36.90
N LEU A 298 -5.86 2.08 35.90
CA LEU A 298 -6.35 1.94 34.52
C LEU A 298 -5.35 1.24 33.61
N LYS A 299 -4.21 0.77 34.13
CA LYS A 299 -3.18 0.14 33.31
C LYS A 299 -3.75 -1.05 32.53
N ASP A 300 -3.43 -1.10 31.25
CA ASP A 300 -3.88 -2.09 30.26
C ASP A 300 -5.41 -2.09 30.01
N SER A 301 -6.15 -1.10 30.53
CA SER A 301 -7.54 -0.88 30.13
C SER A 301 -7.58 -0.47 28.66
N VAL A 302 -8.56 -0.99 27.92
CA VAL A 302 -8.76 -0.62 26.50
C VAL A 302 -10.10 0.06 26.38
N HIS A 303 -10.06 1.32 25.96
CA HIS A 303 -11.22 2.16 25.79
C HIS A 303 -11.49 2.32 24.30
N LYS A 304 -12.78 2.35 23.96
CA LYS A 304 -13.24 2.62 22.60
C LYS A 304 -13.69 4.06 22.54
N THR A 305 -13.17 4.81 21.57
CA THR A 305 -13.70 6.13 21.23
C THR A 305 -15.19 5.99 20.92
N LYS A 306 -16.01 6.87 21.48
CA LYS A 306 -17.47 6.84 21.29
C LYS A 306 -17.89 7.26 19.86
N PHE A 307 -16.95 7.55 18.95
CA PHE A 307 -17.21 8.27 17.69
C PHE A 307 -16.65 7.59 16.45
N ALA A 308 -17.29 7.91 15.32
CA ALA A 308 -16.77 7.67 13.98
C ALA A 308 -16.73 9.02 13.26
N VAL A 309 -15.57 9.70 13.27
CA VAL A 309 -15.41 10.86 12.38
C VAL A 309 -15.43 10.35 10.94
N THR A 310 -16.38 10.84 10.15
CA THR A 310 -16.60 10.47 8.75
C THR A 310 -15.66 11.19 7.78
N SER A 311 -14.83 12.11 8.28
CA SER A 311 -13.85 12.82 7.45
C SER A 311 -12.71 11.89 7.03
N SER A 312 -12.48 11.76 5.72
CA SER A 312 -11.44 10.90 5.13
C SER A 312 -10.00 11.38 5.35
N VAL A 313 -9.80 12.55 5.98
CA VAL A 313 -8.51 13.26 6.02
C VAL A 313 -7.64 12.82 7.21
N VAL A 314 -8.23 12.38 8.32
CA VAL A 314 -7.48 11.96 9.53
C VAL A 314 -7.88 10.55 9.92
N ARG A 315 -7.02 9.56 9.64
CA ARG A 315 -7.17 8.18 10.12
C ARG A 315 -6.65 8.08 11.55
N VAL A 316 -7.55 8.18 12.53
CA VAL A 316 -7.19 8.02 13.95
C VAL A 316 -7.72 6.66 14.45
N PRO A 317 -6.92 5.92 15.25
CA PRO A 317 -7.37 4.68 15.88
C PRO A 317 -8.65 4.88 16.70
N LYS A 318 -9.56 3.90 16.59
CA LYS A 318 -10.81 3.90 17.37
C LYS A 318 -10.64 3.51 18.82
N TYR A 319 -9.47 2.98 19.18
CA TYR A 319 -9.20 2.40 20.50
C TYR A 319 -7.90 2.99 21.06
N TYR A 320 -7.89 3.20 22.38
CA TYR A 320 -6.74 3.66 23.14
C TYR A 320 -6.62 2.85 24.43
N THR A 321 -5.40 2.81 24.97
CA THR A 321 -5.08 2.07 26.19
C THR A 321 -4.19 2.90 27.11
N CYS A 322 -4.24 2.63 28.40
CA CYS A 322 -3.43 3.30 29.41
C CYS A 322 -2.21 2.43 29.74
N ASP A 323 -1.00 2.98 29.67
CA ASP A 323 0.23 2.26 30.06
C ASP A 323 0.54 2.32 31.57
N GLY A 324 -0.36 2.93 32.34
CA GLY A 324 -0.23 3.21 33.77
C GLY A 324 0.23 4.64 34.08
N THR A 325 0.67 5.39 33.06
CA THR A 325 1.11 6.80 33.20
C THR A 325 0.53 7.73 32.14
N LYS A 326 0.26 7.23 30.94
CA LYS A 326 -0.31 7.99 29.84
C LYS A 326 -1.21 7.13 28.95
N TRP A 327 -2.15 7.79 28.30
CA TRP A 327 -2.95 7.21 27.24
C TRP A 327 -2.10 7.07 25.96
N LYS A 328 -2.31 5.98 25.22
CA LYS A 328 -1.67 5.70 23.92
C LYS A 328 -2.63 4.97 23.00
N PHE A 329 -2.36 4.95 21.69
CA PHE A 329 -3.18 4.18 20.78
C PHE A 329 -3.13 2.69 21.12
N ALA A 330 -4.30 2.04 21.09
CA ALA A 330 -4.38 0.63 21.36
C ALA A 330 -3.96 -0.16 20.12
N GLY A 331 -2.94 -0.99 20.27
CA GLY A 331 -2.49 -1.93 19.26
C GLY A 331 -3.23 -3.27 19.39
N ILE A 332 -2.45 -4.32 19.62
CA ILE A 332 -2.91 -5.70 19.67
C ILE A 332 -3.97 -5.95 20.75
N GLU A 333 -3.86 -5.25 21.88
CA GLU A 333 -4.76 -5.28 23.02
C GLU A 333 -6.21 -4.91 22.64
N SER A 334 -6.41 -4.16 21.56
CA SER A 334 -7.75 -3.85 21.06
C SER A 334 -8.35 -4.91 20.15
N MET A 335 -7.57 -5.88 19.65
CA MET A 335 -8.05 -6.88 18.70
C MET A 335 -9.20 -7.74 19.24
N PRO A 336 -9.18 -8.23 20.50
CA PRO A 336 -10.32 -8.96 21.06
C PRO A 336 -11.62 -8.15 21.11
N LEU A 337 -11.54 -6.83 21.30
CA LEU A 337 -12.71 -5.94 21.31
C LEU A 337 -13.20 -5.57 19.91
N ARG A 338 -12.29 -5.57 18.93
CA ARG A 338 -12.60 -5.31 17.51
C ARG A 338 -13.25 -6.54 16.86
N TYR A 339 -12.75 -7.73 17.22
CA TYR A 339 -13.09 -9.00 16.62
C TYR A 339 -13.36 -10.05 17.72
N PRO A 340 -14.47 -9.94 18.46
CA PRO A 340 -14.80 -10.87 19.55
C PRO A 340 -15.00 -12.30 19.06
N ASP A 341 -15.50 -12.46 17.83
CA ASP A 341 -15.80 -13.74 17.19
C ASP A 341 -14.76 -14.09 16.10
N ALA A 342 -13.49 -13.77 16.34
CA ALA A 342 -12.42 -14.00 15.38
C ALA A 342 -12.30 -15.48 14.99
N GLU A 343 -12.35 -15.77 13.69
CA GLU A 343 -12.10 -17.11 13.15
C GLU A 343 -10.60 -17.41 13.08
N ASP A 344 -10.24 -18.69 13.20
CA ASP A 344 -8.85 -19.13 13.14
C ASP A 344 -8.20 -18.76 11.79
N GLY A 345 -7.12 -18.00 11.84
CA GLY A 345 -6.44 -17.47 10.66
C GLY A 345 -7.00 -16.18 10.08
N LEU A 346 -7.91 -15.51 10.79
CA LEU A 346 -8.36 -14.16 10.44
C LEU A 346 -7.17 -13.21 10.37
N PHE A 347 -6.95 -12.62 9.20
CA PHE A 347 -5.90 -11.63 8.91
C PHE A 347 -6.55 -10.26 8.74
N VAL A 348 -6.10 -9.26 9.50
CA VAL A 348 -6.71 -7.92 9.50
C VAL A 348 -5.66 -6.82 9.65
N TYR A 349 -6.02 -5.63 9.21
CA TYR A 349 -5.25 -4.40 9.41
C TYR A 349 -5.96 -3.49 10.42
N ASP A 350 -5.19 -2.77 11.24
CA ASP A 350 -5.71 -1.65 12.02
C ASP A 350 -5.77 -0.36 11.19
N GLU A 351 -6.29 0.73 11.78
CA GLU A 351 -6.41 2.03 11.10
C GLU A 351 -5.05 2.68 10.78
N LEU A 352 -3.97 2.20 11.41
CA LEU A 352 -2.59 2.64 11.18
C LEU A 352 -1.85 1.77 10.16
N GLY A 353 -2.52 0.75 9.59
CA GLY A 353 -1.94 -0.18 8.62
C GLY A 353 -1.07 -1.27 9.23
N LYS A 354 -1.10 -1.48 10.56
CA LYS A 354 -0.44 -2.64 11.17
C LYS A 354 -1.30 -3.88 10.96
N ALA A 355 -0.65 -4.97 10.57
CA ALA A 355 -1.31 -6.24 10.29
C ALA A 355 -1.21 -7.21 11.46
N TYR A 356 -2.31 -7.95 11.66
CA TYR A 356 -2.50 -8.90 12.74
C TYR A 356 -3.10 -10.20 12.20
N VAL A 357 -2.77 -11.31 12.83
CA VAL A 357 -3.42 -12.59 12.60
C VAL A 357 -3.91 -13.19 13.91
N PHE A 358 -5.08 -13.81 13.87
CA PHE A 358 -5.64 -14.59 14.96
C PHE A 358 -5.28 -16.07 14.81
N ASP A 359 -4.68 -16.67 15.83
CA ASP A 359 -4.52 -18.11 15.99
C ASP A 359 -5.40 -18.55 17.16
N LYS A 360 -6.29 -19.52 16.94
CA LYS A 360 -7.26 -19.97 17.94
C LYS A 360 -6.61 -20.52 19.22
N GLU A 361 -5.37 -21.01 19.13
CA GLU A 361 -4.66 -21.55 20.29
C GLU A 361 -3.77 -20.52 20.99
N SER A 362 -3.15 -19.58 20.26
CA SER A 362 -2.24 -18.58 20.85
C SER A 362 -2.82 -17.16 20.96
N GLY A 363 -4.00 -16.92 20.38
CA GLY A 363 -4.64 -15.61 20.31
C GLY A 363 -4.09 -14.73 19.18
N TRP A 364 -4.38 -13.44 19.28
CA TRP A 364 -3.90 -12.42 18.35
C TRP A 364 -2.38 -12.26 18.45
N ARG A 365 -1.73 -11.99 17.31
CA ARG A 365 -0.33 -11.58 17.22
C ARG A 365 -0.06 -10.69 16.02
N TYR A 366 1.06 -9.98 16.05
CA TYR A 366 1.59 -9.32 14.87
C TYR A 366 1.98 -10.36 13.81
N VAL A 367 1.78 -9.99 12.54
CA VAL A 367 2.20 -10.82 11.41
C VAL A 367 3.69 -10.65 11.16
N THR A 368 4.33 -11.72 10.69
CA THR A 368 5.69 -11.68 10.17
C THR A 368 5.73 -11.08 8.77
N LYS A 369 6.92 -10.73 8.28
CA LYS A 369 7.08 -10.23 6.90
C LYS A 369 6.56 -11.21 5.85
N ALA A 370 6.85 -12.50 6.00
CA ALA A 370 6.38 -13.51 5.06
C ALA A 370 4.85 -13.65 5.06
N GLU A 371 4.21 -13.54 6.22
CA GLU A 371 2.74 -13.54 6.33
C GLU A 371 2.11 -12.27 5.73
N LEU A 372 2.80 -11.13 5.84
CA LEU A 372 2.38 -9.89 5.19
C LEU A 372 2.47 -10.00 3.66
N ASP A 373 3.56 -10.55 3.14
CA ASP A 373 3.76 -10.74 1.69
C ASP A 373 2.72 -11.72 1.10
N LEU A 374 2.21 -12.64 1.91
CA LEU A 374 1.20 -13.65 1.52
C LEU A 374 -0.24 -13.25 1.85
N GLU A 375 -0.44 -12.27 2.74
CA GLU A 375 -1.72 -11.95 3.39
C GLU A 375 -2.41 -13.18 4.04
N VAL A 376 -1.60 -14.16 4.46
CA VAL A 376 -2.07 -15.41 5.08
C VAL A 376 -1.13 -15.74 6.23
N GLY A 377 -1.66 -15.99 7.42
CA GLY A 377 -0.86 -16.38 8.58
C GLY A 377 -0.47 -17.86 8.57
N CYS A 378 0.78 -18.16 8.97
CA CYS A 378 1.21 -19.50 9.35
C CYS A 378 0.85 -19.71 10.82
N ILE A 379 -0.31 -20.32 11.01
CA ILE A 379 -0.93 -20.64 12.31
C ILE A 379 -0.92 -22.14 12.52
N LYS A 380 -1.19 -22.59 13.75
CA LYS A 380 -1.10 -24.01 14.09
C LYS A 380 -1.97 -24.92 13.22
N SER A 381 -3.19 -24.52 12.88
CA SER A 381 -4.08 -25.29 11.98
C SER A 381 -3.58 -25.41 10.53
N ARG A 382 -2.64 -24.54 10.13
CA ARG A 382 -1.98 -24.56 8.82
C ARG A 382 -0.60 -25.21 8.85
N LYS A 383 -0.13 -25.75 9.99
CA LYS A 383 1.16 -26.45 10.06
C LYS A 383 1.22 -27.57 9.01
N GLY A 384 2.30 -27.60 8.24
CA GLY A 384 2.49 -28.57 7.16
C GLY A 384 1.80 -28.23 5.84
N LYS A 385 1.06 -27.11 5.76
CA LYS A 385 0.43 -26.66 4.51
C LYS A 385 1.39 -25.81 3.68
N ILE A 386 1.15 -25.82 2.37
CA ILE A 386 1.88 -25.03 1.39
C ILE A 386 0.97 -23.92 0.88
N GLU A 387 1.47 -22.68 0.85
CA GLU A 387 0.79 -21.49 0.33
C GLU A 387 1.78 -20.70 -0.53
N ASN A 388 1.46 -20.48 -1.81
CA ASN A 388 2.27 -19.71 -2.77
C ASN A 388 3.80 -19.93 -2.66
N ALA A 389 4.27 -21.18 -2.70
CA ALA A 389 5.67 -21.59 -2.54
C ALA A 389 6.31 -21.39 -1.15
N TYR A 390 5.50 -21.17 -0.11
CA TYR A 390 5.92 -21.21 1.28
C TYR A 390 5.32 -22.42 2.00
N PHE A 391 6.10 -23.04 2.86
CA PHE A 391 5.67 -24.10 3.75
C PHE A 391 5.49 -23.56 5.16
N CYS A 392 4.36 -23.84 5.81
CA CYS A 392 4.12 -23.41 7.18
C CYS A 392 4.79 -24.37 8.16
N SER A 393 5.93 -23.94 8.72
CA SER A 393 6.70 -24.68 9.73
C SER A 393 6.41 -24.15 11.15
N ASP A 394 7.04 -24.74 12.15
CA ASP A 394 6.99 -24.24 13.54
C ASP A 394 7.57 -22.82 13.70
N SER A 395 8.40 -22.37 12.76
CA SER A 395 9.00 -21.03 12.78
C SER A 395 8.26 -20.02 11.89
N GLY A 396 7.10 -20.39 11.32
CA GLY A 396 6.35 -19.57 10.38
C GLY A 396 6.50 -20.03 8.92
N TRP A 397 6.12 -19.17 7.97
CA TRP A 397 6.28 -19.46 6.54
C TRP A 397 7.76 -19.51 6.13
N VAL A 398 8.17 -20.65 5.60
CA VAL A 398 9.51 -20.87 5.04
C VAL A 398 9.41 -20.97 3.52
N LYS A 399 10.17 -20.15 2.80
CA LYS A 399 10.20 -20.19 1.33
C LYS A 399 10.80 -21.52 0.87
N MET A 400 10.07 -22.25 0.03
CA MET A 400 10.48 -23.55 -0.47
C MET A 400 11.56 -23.42 -1.56
N PRO A 401 12.57 -24.32 -1.61
CA PRO A 401 13.46 -24.45 -2.76
C PRO A 401 12.69 -24.72 -4.07
N LYS A 402 13.30 -24.42 -5.22
CA LYS A 402 12.62 -24.55 -6.51
C LYS A 402 12.21 -26.00 -6.83
N LEU A 403 13.06 -26.98 -6.49
CA LEU A 403 12.74 -28.40 -6.68
C LEU A 403 11.54 -28.82 -5.82
N ASP A 404 11.51 -28.44 -4.54
CA ASP A 404 10.39 -28.67 -3.62
C ASP A 404 9.08 -28.09 -4.19
N GLN A 405 9.13 -26.87 -4.73
CA GLN A 405 7.97 -26.25 -5.39
C GLN A 405 7.50 -27.07 -6.60
N ASN A 406 8.44 -27.51 -7.44
CA ASN A 406 8.13 -28.27 -8.66
C ASN A 406 7.61 -29.68 -8.36
N LEU A 407 7.99 -30.25 -7.22
CA LEU A 407 7.47 -31.52 -6.68
C LEU A 407 6.19 -31.34 -5.86
N GLY A 408 5.82 -30.11 -5.49
CA GLY A 408 4.65 -29.83 -4.66
C GLY A 408 4.77 -30.34 -3.22
N ALA A 409 5.99 -30.58 -2.76
CA ALA A 409 6.28 -31.14 -1.44
C ALA A 409 7.56 -30.54 -0.86
N PHE A 410 7.54 -30.21 0.42
CA PHE A 410 8.69 -29.61 1.11
C PHE A 410 9.49 -30.70 1.83
N CYS A 411 10.78 -30.83 1.52
CA CYS A 411 11.65 -31.83 2.14
C CYS A 411 12.30 -31.27 3.42
N ASN A 412 12.01 -31.89 4.56
CA ASN A 412 12.58 -31.52 5.85
C ASN A 412 12.83 -32.76 6.74
N SER A 413 13.05 -32.58 8.04
CA SER A 413 13.26 -33.68 8.99
C SER A 413 12.05 -34.60 9.12
N ASP A 414 10.84 -34.05 9.00
CA ASP A 414 9.57 -34.73 9.27
C ASP A 414 9.11 -35.54 8.06
N THR A 415 9.48 -35.10 6.86
CA THR A 415 9.20 -35.78 5.59
C THR A 415 10.37 -36.63 5.09
N ARG A 416 11.37 -36.89 5.94
CA ARG A 416 12.55 -37.68 5.55
C ARG A 416 12.13 -39.11 5.20
N GLY A 417 12.52 -39.57 4.02
CA GLY A 417 12.15 -40.87 3.48
C GLY A 417 10.89 -40.85 2.59
N ASP A 418 10.14 -39.75 2.58
CA ASP A 418 9.01 -39.60 1.66
C ASP A 418 9.50 -39.65 0.21
N THR A 419 8.65 -40.16 -0.67
CA THR A 419 8.94 -40.31 -2.10
C THR A 419 7.86 -39.60 -2.93
N VAL A 420 8.30 -38.84 -3.93
CA VAL A 420 7.43 -38.21 -4.95
C VAL A 420 7.74 -38.81 -6.31
N HIS A 421 6.69 -39.19 -7.05
CA HIS A 421 6.80 -39.76 -8.39
C HIS A 421 6.42 -38.73 -9.46
N VAL A 422 7.26 -38.61 -10.49
CA VAL A 422 7.06 -37.76 -11.66
C VAL A 422 7.21 -38.63 -12.91
N GLY A 423 6.08 -39.14 -13.41
CA GLY A 423 6.08 -40.18 -14.44
C GLY A 423 6.84 -41.42 -13.95
N TYR A 424 7.86 -41.82 -14.69
CA TYR A 424 8.75 -42.93 -14.34
C TYR A 424 9.89 -42.54 -13.38
N SER A 425 10.17 -41.24 -13.21
CA SER A 425 11.22 -40.77 -12.29
C SER A 425 10.68 -40.64 -10.87
N SER A 426 11.52 -40.95 -9.87
CA SER A 426 11.15 -40.86 -8.45
C SER A 426 12.16 -40.02 -7.68
N PHE A 427 11.69 -39.27 -6.69
CA PHE A 427 12.51 -38.44 -5.82
C PHE A 427 12.30 -38.85 -4.37
N VAL A 428 13.38 -38.98 -3.60
CA VAL A 428 13.35 -39.30 -2.17
C VAL A 428 13.85 -38.10 -1.36
N CYS A 429 13.17 -37.81 -0.25
CA CYS A 429 13.58 -36.76 0.65
C CYS A 429 14.66 -37.26 1.63
N ASP A 430 15.86 -36.69 1.52
CA ASP A 430 16.97 -36.91 2.47
C ASP A 430 17.71 -35.59 2.70
N SER A 431 17.19 -34.78 3.63
CA SER A 431 17.55 -33.37 3.90
C SER A 431 17.31 -32.37 2.75
N ALA A 432 17.24 -32.87 1.52
CA ALA A 432 16.71 -32.23 0.32
C ALA A 432 16.17 -33.32 -0.61
N TRP A 433 15.31 -32.96 -1.57
CA TRP A 433 14.88 -33.91 -2.60
C TRP A 433 16.04 -34.34 -3.48
N LYS A 434 16.19 -35.65 -3.65
CA LYS A 434 17.18 -36.27 -4.53
C LYS A 434 16.46 -37.24 -5.45
N VAL A 435 16.81 -37.25 -6.74
CA VAL A 435 16.30 -38.28 -7.65
C VAL A 435 16.84 -39.65 -7.23
N ILE A 436 15.99 -40.66 -7.30
CA ILE A 436 16.38 -42.07 -7.14
C ILE A 436 17.15 -42.47 -8.41
N PRO A 437 18.45 -42.81 -8.31
CA PRO A 437 19.28 -43.08 -9.48
C PRO A 437 18.77 -44.28 -10.31
N ALA A 438 18.84 -44.19 -11.63
CA ALA A 438 18.35 -45.25 -12.52
C ALA A 438 19.06 -46.60 -12.33
N ASP A 439 20.34 -46.59 -11.97
CA ASP A 439 21.12 -47.80 -11.65
C ASP A 439 20.61 -48.52 -10.39
N THR A 440 19.94 -47.82 -9.47
CA THR A 440 19.30 -48.44 -8.31
C THR A 440 17.98 -49.13 -8.64
N LEU A 441 17.36 -48.80 -9.79
CA LEU A 441 16.17 -49.48 -10.28
C LEU A 441 16.50 -50.79 -10.98
N ASP A 442 17.74 -50.94 -11.46
CA ASP A 442 18.28 -52.10 -12.17
C ASP A 442 17.38 -52.58 -13.33
N GLU A 443 16.77 -51.62 -14.04
CA GLU A 443 15.93 -51.89 -15.21
C GLU A 443 16.76 -51.85 -16.49
N TRP A 444 16.76 -52.95 -17.25
CA TRP A 444 17.57 -53.09 -18.47
C TRP A 444 16.72 -53.53 -19.66
N VAL A 445 17.12 -53.09 -20.86
CA VAL A 445 16.64 -53.61 -22.14
C VAL A 445 17.78 -54.36 -22.83
N GLU A 446 17.51 -55.57 -23.31
CA GLU A 446 18.41 -56.33 -24.19
C GLU A 446 17.97 -56.13 -25.64
N ASP A 447 18.92 -55.79 -26.53
CA ASP A 447 18.69 -55.78 -27.97
C ASP A 447 18.78 -57.23 -28.50
N PRO A 448 17.66 -57.83 -28.96
CA PRO A 448 17.63 -59.23 -29.37
C PRO A 448 18.45 -59.52 -30.64
N ARG A 449 18.88 -58.48 -31.37
CA ARG A 449 19.61 -58.63 -32.63
C ARG A 449 21.08 -58.98 -32.40
N ASP A 450 21.66 -58.50 -31.30
CA ASP A 450 23.09 -58.65 -30.97
C ASP A 450 23.38 -59.02 -29.49
N GLY A 451 22.34 -59.14 -28.64
CA GLY A 451 22.44 -59.50 -27.23
C GLY A 451 23.04 -58.41 -26.34
N LYS A 452 23.08 -57.15 -26.79
CA LYS A 452 23.62 -56.04 -25.99
C LYS A 452 22.55 -55.48 -25.06
N SER A 453 22.86 -55.35 -23.78
CA SER A 453 21.96 -54.75 -22.79
C SER A 453 22.27 -53.28 -22.51
N TYR A 454 21.23 -52.48 -22.29
CA TYR A 454 21.28 -51.05 -22.01
C TYR A 454 20.42 -50.75 -20.77
N LEU A 455 20.97 -49.98 -19.83
CA LEU A 455 20.21 -49.50 -18.67
C LEU A 455 19.08 -48.60 -19.17
N ILE A 456 17.90 -48.73 -18.59
CA ILE A 456 16.77 -47.86 -18.87
C ILE A 456 16.79 -46.70 -17.88
N VAL A 457 16.79 -45.47 -18.40
CA VAL A 457 16.87 -44.24 -17.61
C VAL A 457 15.52 -43.51 -17.65
N PRO A 458 14.79 -43.44 -16.51
CA PRO A 458 13.54 -42.70 -16.42
C PRO A 458 13.73 -41.18 -16.49
N MET A 459 13.00 -40.53 -17.39
CA MET A 459 13.05 -39.09 -17.65
C MET A 459 11.63 -38.52 -17.71
N GLY A 460 11.02 -38.36 -16.54
CA GLY A 460 9.63 -37.92 -16.45
C GLY A 460 8.71 -38.93 -17.13
N SER A 461 8.04 -38.52 -18.21
CA SER A 461 7.15 -39.40 -18.97
C SER A 461 7.85 -40.30 -19.99
N GLN A 462 9.18 -40.19 -20.15
CA GLN A 462 9.96 -40.97 -21.12
C GLN A 462 10.92 -41.93 -20.44
N ARG A 463 11.34 -42.95 -21.18
CA ARG A 463 12.38 -43.91 -20.78
C ARG A 463 13.42 -43.99 -21.90
N TRP A 464 14.67 -43.74 -21.56
CA TRP A 464 15.78 -43.62 -22.52
C TRP A 464 16.81 -44.71 -22.28
N MET A 465 17.52 -45.13 -23.33
CA MET A 465 18.73 -45.94 -23.13
C MET A 465 19.82 -45.09 -22.46
N GLY A 466 20.43 -45.62 -21.39
CA GLY A 466 21.52 -44.96 -20.65
C GLY A 466 22.88 -45.00 -21.36
N ALA A 467 22.95 -45.62 -22.54
CA ALA A 467 24.15 -45.63 -23.38
C ALA A 467 23.76 -45.52 -24.85
N ASN A 468 24.73 -45.14 -25.68
CA ASN A 468 24.51 -45.04 -27.13
C ASN A 468 24.41 -46.43 -27.76
N LEU A 469 23.61 -46.57 -28.82
CA LEU A 469 23.35 -47.84 -29.49
C LEU A 469 24.64 -48.43 -30.08
N ARG A 470 24.87 -49.72 -29.82
CA ARG A 470 26.07 -50.47 -30.27
C ARG A 470 25.82 -51.41 -31.46
N TYR A 471 24.60 -51.44 -31.97
CA TYR A 471 24.17 -52.35 -33.02
C TYR A 471 24.83 -52.03 -34.37
N ARG A 472 25.61 -52.97 -34.92
CA ARG A 472 26.37 -52.77 -36.18
C ARG A 472 26.48 -54.00 -37.07
N ASP A 473 25.53 -54.94 -36.95
CA ASP A 473 25.52 -56.18 -37.73
C ASP A 473 25.07 -55.89 -39.18
N SER A 474 26.05 -55.69 -40.06
CA SER A 474 25.83 -55.46 -41.49
C SER A 474 25.41 -56.70 -42.29
N VAL A 475 25.47 -57.91 -41.69
CA VAL A 475 24.98 -59.13 -42.33
C VAL A 475 23.46 -59.20 -42.20
N LYS A 476 22.93 -58.92 -41.00
CA LYS A 476 21.48 -58.88 -40.74
C LYS A 476 20.83 -57.60 -41.24
N THR A 477 21.56 -56.49 -41.24
CA THR A 477 21.04 -55.17 -41.62
C THR A 477 21.98 -54.54 -42.67
N PRO A 478 21.76 -54.82 -43.97
CA PRO A 478 22.72 -54.49 -45.04
C PRO A 478 23.09 -53.01 -45.19
N ASN A 479 22.21 -52.07 -44.84
CA ASN A 479 22.49 -50.62 -44.88
C ASN A 479 23.56 -50.17 -43.88
N LEU A 480 23.99 -51.02 -42.95
CA LEU A 480 25.11 -50.72 -42.05
C LEU A 480 26.47 -50.94 -42.69
N ALA A 481 26.53 -51.63 -43.84
CA ALA A 481 27.77 -51.95 -44.54
C ALA A 481 28.43 -50.67 -45.08
N GLY A 482 29.52 -50.24 -44.42
CA GLY A 482 30.23 -49.01 -44.79
C GLY A 482 29.66 -47.74 -44.17
N ASN A 483 28.55 -47.82 -43.43
CA ASN A 483 27.82 -46.67 -42.85
C ASN A 483 27.86 -46.63 -41.32
N THR A 484 28.74 -47.42 -40.71
CA THR A 484 28.95 -47.47 -39.27
C THR A 484 30.44 -47.38 -38.96
N TRP A 485 30.78 -46.60 -37.93
CA TRP A 485 32.17 -46.35 -37.57
C TRP A 485 32.36 -46.34 -36.05
N CYS A 486 33.52 -46.81 -35.63
CA CYS A 486 34.03 -46.57 -34.29
C CYS A 486 34.90 -45.32 -34.34
N PHE A 487 34.78 -44.42 -33.36
CA PHE A 487 35.62 -43.23 -33.29
C PHE A 487 37.11 -43.59 -33.38
N GLU A 488 37.86 -42.95 -34.28
CA GLU A 488 39.29 -43.25 -34.57
C GLU A 488 39.58 -44.73 -34.89
N ASN A 489 38.56 -45.48 -35.34
CA ASN A 489 38.59 -46.92 -35.56
C ASN A 489 38.91 -47.74 -34.30
N TRP A 490 38.66 -47.19 -33.11
CA TRP A 490 38.88 -47.90 -31.84
C TRP A 490 37.66 -48.73 -31.44
N GLU A 491 37.80 -50.05 -31.49
CA GLU A 491 36.71 -50.98 -31.18
C GLU A 491 36.14 -50.81 -29.75
N SER A 492 36.92 -50.25 -28.82
CA SER A 492 36.46 -49.91 -27.46
C SER A 492 35.31 -48.91 -27.43
N TYR A 493 35.21 -48.01 -28.43
CA TYR A 493 34.10 -47.06 -28.53
C TYR A 493 32.80 -47.77 -28.94
N CYS A 494 32.86 -48.60 -29.98
CA CYS A 494 31.71 -49.37 -30.48
C CYS A 494 31.22 -50.42 -29.48
N SER A 495 32.13 -51.09 -28.76
CA SER A 495 31.77 -52.12 -27.79
C SER A 495 31.36 -51.55 -26.42
N GLY A 496 31.87 -50.35 -26.10
CA GLY A 496 31.61 -49.60 -24.87
C GLY A 496 30.40 -48.66 -24.95
N PRO A 497 30.16 -47.87 -23.90
CA PRO A 497 28.95 -47.05 -23.76
C PRO A 497 28.90 -45.84 -24.73
N TYR A 498 30.02 -45.47 -25.35
CA TYR A 498 30.09 -44.42 -26.39
C TYR A 498 29.30 -44.78 -27.65
N GLY A 499 29.16 -46.07 -27.93
CA GLY A 499 28.36 -46.59 -29.04
C GLY A 499 29.00 -46.42 -30.41
N VAL A 500 28.20 -46.75 -31.42
CA VAL A 500 28.56 -46.69 -32.82
C VAL A 500 28.18 -45.31 -33.38
N LEU A 501 29.00 -44.79 -34.29
CA LEU A 501 28.66 -43.63 -35.11
C LEU A 501 28.01 -44.13 -36.40
N TYR A 502 26.77 -43.73 -36.65
CA TYR A 502 25.98 -44.12 -37.81
C TYR A 502 25.96 -42.99 -38.83
N SER A 503 25.92 -43.32 -40.12
CA SER A 503 25.42 -42.37 -41.12
C SER A 503 23.94 -42.06 -40.83
N TRP A 504 23.41 -40.99 -41.43
CA TRP A 504 21.99 -40.67 -41.25
C TRP A 504 21.08 -41.74 -41.85
N THR A 505 21.39 -42.28 -43.04
CA THR A 505 20.60 -43.36 -43.66
C THR A 505 20.62 -44.62 -42.81
N ALA A 506 21.78 -44.99 -42.25
CA ALA A 506 21.90 -46.10 -41.32
C ALA A 506 21.11 -45.86 -40.03
N ALA A 507 21.19 -44.67 -39.43
CA ALA A 507 20.42 -44.33 -38.24
C ALA A 507 18.90 -44.40 -38.47
N MET A 508 18.44 -43.95 -39.63
CA MET A 508 17.02 -43.98 -40.02
C MET A 508 16.57 -45.32 -40.62
N ASP A 509 17.44 -46.31 -40.71
CA ASP A 509 17.16 -47.61 -41.35
C ASP A 509 16.65 -47.47 -42.80
N LEU A 510 17.34 -46.65 -43.60
CA LEU A 510 17.01 -46.34 -44.99
C LEU A 510 18.08 -46.91 -45.96
N PRO A 511 17.76 -47.04 -47.26
CA PRO A 511 18.76 -47.33 -48.28
C PRO A 511 19.80 -46.19 -48.41
N ASP A 512 21.04 -46.55 -48.69
CA ASP A 512 22.19 -45.64 -48.65
C ASP A 512 22.17 -44.53 -49.72
N ASP A 513 21.46 -44.75 -50.83
CA ASP A 513 21.40 -43.84 -51.98
C ASP A 513 20.24 -42.84 -51.91
N VAL A 514 19.47 -42.86 -50.82
CA VAL A 514 18.31 -42.00 -50.63
C VAL A 514 18.73 -40.60 -50.22
N LYS A 515 18.19 -39.60 -50.92
CA LYS A 515 18.37 -38.19 -50.59
C LYS A 515 17.38 -37.76 -49.53
N ALA A 516 17.85 -37.02 -48.52
CA ALA A 516 17.02 -36.63 -47.38
C ALA A 516 15.73 -35.88 -47.77
N ASP A 517 15.80 -35.02 -48.80
CA ASP A 517 14.66 -34.21 -49.26
C ASP A 517 13.54 -35.01 -49.95
N THR A 518 13.79 -36.28 -50.27
CA THR A 518 12.80 -37.20 -50.83
C THR A 518 12.11 -38.07 -49.78
N VAL A 519 12.61 -38.06 -48.54
CA VAL A 519 12.15 -38.95 -47.47
C VAL A 519 11.00 -38.31 -46.70
N LYS A 520 9.95 -39.12 -46.50
CA LYS A 520 8.87 -38.84 -45.56
C LYS A 520 8.74 -39.98 -44.57
N LEU A 521 9.05 -39.72 -43.30
CA LEU A 521 8.95 -40.69 -42.22
C LEU A 521 7.65 -40.49 -41.43
N LYS A 522 7.14 -41.58 -40.87
CA LYS A 522 6.05 -41.52 -39.87
C LYS A 522 6.69 -41.50 -38.49
N LEU A 523 6.27 -40.56 -37.64
CA LEU A 523 6.72 -40.50 -36.25
C LEU A 523 5.75 -41.25 -35.31
N PRO A 524 6.25 -41.88 -34.23
CA PRO A 524 7.67 -42.16 -33.97
C PRO A 524 8.24 -43.10 -35.04
N HIS A 525 9.48 -42.86 -35.48
CA HIS A 525 10.16 -43.68 -36.49
C HIS A 525 11.22 -44.55 -35.82
N ARG A 526 11.01 -45.87 -35.83
CA ARG A 526 11.91 -46.85 -35.19
C ARG A 526 13.38 -46.62 -35.56
N GLY A 527 13.65 -46.41 -36.86
CA GLY A 527 14.99 -46.37 -37.39
C GLY A 527 15.79 -47.61 -36.98
N ILE A 528 17.07 -47.43 -36.67
CA ILE A 528 17.99 -48.50 -36.30
C ILE A 528 17.79 -49.05 -34.88
N CYS A 529 16.93 -48.43 -34.07
CA CYS A 529 16.63 -48.89 -32.72
C CYS A 529 15.89 -50.25 -32.73
N PRO A 530 15.98 -51.03 -31.62
CA PRO A 530 15.29 -52.30 -31.52
C PRO A 530 13.76 -52.12 -31.44
N GLU A 531 13.00 -53.19 -31.60
CA GLU A 531 11.53 -53.16 -31.47
C GLU A 531 11.09 -52.62 -30.09
N GLY A 532 10.07 -51.75 -30.08
CA GLY A 532 9.60 -51.04 -28.89
C GLY A 532 10.43 -49.79 -28.55
N TRP A 533 11.42 -49.43 -29.38
CA TRP A 533 12.28 -48.27 -29.22
C TRP A 533 12.46 -47.55 -30.55
N HIS A 534 12.64 -46.23 -30.51
CA HIS A 534 12.82 -45.45 -31.72
C HIS A 534 13.98 -44.46 -31.63
N VAL A 535 14.43 -44.00 -32.80
CA VAL A 535 15.35 -42.85 -32.89
C VAL A 535 14.57 -41.61 -32.46
N PRO A 536 15.05 -40.85 -31.47
CA PRO A 536 14.28 -39.76 -30.87
C PRO A 536 13.92 -38.70 -31.90
N SER A 537 12.72 -38.16 -31.83
CA SER A 537 12.31 -36.98 -32.58
C SER A 537 12.69 -35.70 -31.84
N LYS A 538 12.47 -34.54 -32.47
CA LYS A 538 12.60 -33.25 -31.77
C LYS A 538 11.65 -33.17 -30.55
N ALA A 539 10.43 -33.66 -30.68
CA ALA A 539 9.46 -33.66 -29.58
C ALA A 539 9.93 -34.51 -28.39
N ASP A 540 10.68 -35.58 -28.65
CA ASP A 540 11.24 -36.42 -27.60
C ASP A 540 12.34 -35.69 -26.83
N TRP A 541 13.24 -35.02 -27.56
CA TRP A 541 14.29 -34.18 -26.95
C TRP A 541 13.70 -32.99 -26.19
N ASP A 542 12.68 -32.31 -26.74
CA ASP A 542 12.02 -31.19 -26.07
C ASP A 542 11.36 -31.65 -24.75
N THR A 543 10.77 -32.85 -24.73
CA THR A 543 10.20 -33.45 -23.51
C THR A 543 11.28 -33.75 -22.47
N LEU A 544 12.40 -34.33 -22.89
CA LEU A 544 13.57 -34.57 -22.04
C LEU A 544 14.10 -33.26 -21.43
N PHE A 545 14.30 -32.22 -22.26
CA PHE A 545 14.84 -30.94 -21.80
C PHE A 545 13.89 -30.25 -20.84
N ALA A 546 12.58 -30.22 -21.12
CA ALA A 546 11.60 -29.63 -20.22
C ALA A 546 11.57 -30.34 -18.85
N PHE A 547 11.73 -31.66 -18.82
CA PHE A 547 11.86 -32.41 -17.57
C PHE A 547 13.13 -32.01 -16.80
N VAL A 548 14.27 -31.95 -17.49
CA VAL A 548 15.56 -31.58 -16.88
C VAL A 548 15.56 -30.15 -16.36
N GLU A 549 15.04 -29.19 -17.12
CA GLU A 549 14.95 -27.79 -16.68
C GLU A 549 14.04 -27.63 -15.47
N LYS A 550 12.95 -28.41 -15.41
CA LYS A 550 11.99 -28.34 -14.31
C LYS A 550 12.51 -29.03 -13.05
N TYR A 551 13.11 -30.21 -13.14
CA TYR A 551 13.46 -31.01 -11.96
C TYR A 551 14.96 -31.08 -11.67
N GLY A 552 15.79 -30.59 -12.57
CA GLY A 552 17.23 -30.51 -12.42
C GLY A 552 17.68 -29.20 -11.75
N PRO A 553 18.99 -29.06 -11.51
CA PRO A 553 19.59 -27.82 -11.03
C PRO A 553 19.37 -26.66 -12.02
N GLU A 554 18.95 -25.51 -11.49
CA GLU A 554 18.62 -24.32 -12.27
C GLU A 554 19.79 -23.83 -13.14
N GLY A 555 19.51 -23.55 -14.42
CA GLY A 555 20.49 -23.04 -15.39
C GLY A 555 21.57 -24.03 -15.82
N LYS A 556 21.39 -25.34 -15.59
CA LYS A 556 22.43 -26.37 -15.81
C LYS A 556 22.01 -27.52 -16.73
N LEU A 557 21.13 -27.26 -17.71
CA LEU A 557 20.55 -28.26 -18.63
C LEU A 557 21.60 -29.24 -19.20
N ALA A 558 22.66 -28.73 -19.84
CA ALA A 558 23.73 -29.56 -20.41
C ALA A 558 24.45 -30.41 -19.35
N LEU A 559 24.91 -29.78 -18.27
CA LEU A 559 25.65 -30.43 -17.19
C LEU A 559 24.84 -31.56 -16.52
N THR A 560 23.52 -31.43 -16.48
CA THR A 560 22.63 -32.43 -15.91
C THR A 560 22.52 -33.70 -16.77
N LEU A 561 22.65 -33.59 -18.08
CA LEU A 561 22.60 -34.73 -19.01
C LEU A 561 23.99 -35.33 -19.30
N MET A 562 25.05 -34.53 -19.23
CA MET A 562 26.42 -34.98 -19.48
C MET A 562 26.92 -35.95 -18.41
N GLY A 563 27.60 -37.01 -18.85
CA GLY A 563 28.22 -38.01 -17.98
C GLY A 563 29.32 -37.44 -17.08
N LYS A 564 29.55 -38.08 -15.92
CA LYS A 564 30.48 -37.60 -14.87
C LYS A 564 31.97 -37.77 -15.22
N LYS A 565 32.27 -38.58 -16.23
CA LYS A 565 33.62 -38.99 -16.61
C LYS A 565 33.86 -38.68 -18.09
N ASP A 566 35.12 -38.78 -18.49
CA ASP A 566 35.59 -38.76 -19.88
C ASP A 566 35.49 -37.42 -20.65
N TRP A 567 34.75 -36.43 -20.17
CA TRP A 567 34.84 -35.08 -20.75
C TRP A 567 36.21 -34.43 -20.42
N ALA A 568 36.87 -33.81 -21.42
CA ALA A 568 38.30 -33.43 -21.48
C ALA A 568 38.80 -32.38 -20.47
N GLY A 569 38.12 -32.18 -19.33
CA GLY A 569 38.52 -31.21 -18.32
C GLY A 569 37.83 -31.39 -16.98
N GLY A 570 38.22 -32.42 -16.22
CA GLY A 570 37.76 -32.61 -14.83
C GLY A 570 38.08 -31.48 -13.82
N ALA A 571 38.41 -30.26 -14.26
CA ALA A 571 38.93 -29.17 -13.41
C ALA A 571 38.13 -27.84 -13.39
N HIS A 572 37.22 -27.53 -14.33
CA HIS A 572 36.58 -26.18 -14.37
C HIS A 572 35.08 -26.14 -14.07
N THR A 573 34.28 -27.09 -14.58
CA THR A 573 32.87 -27.28 -14.15
C THR A 573 32.54 -28.77 -14.11
N PRO A 574 32.23 -29.35 -12.94
CA PRO A 574 31.87 -30.76 -12.86
C PRO A 574 30.52 -31.00 -13.55
N THR A 575 30.49 -31.95 -14.47
CA THR A 575 29.24 -32.50 -15.00
C THR A 575 28.48 -33.21 -13.87
N LEU A 576 27.15 -33.12 -13.90
CA LEU A 576 26.32 -33.53 -12.77
C LEU A 576 25.72 -34.92 -12.98
N ASN A 577 25.37 -35.26 -14.23
CA ASN A 577 24.61 -36.45 -14.59
C ASN A 577 23.46 -36.73 -13.59
N THR A 578 22.64 -35.71 -13.29
CA THR A 578 21.71 -35.74 -12.14
C THR A 578 20.75 -36.92 -12.23
N PHE A 579 20.23 -37.18 -13.44
CA PHE A 579 19.21 -38.20 -13.70
C PHE A 579 19.79 -39.53 -14.22
N GLY A 580 21.11 -39.63 -14.40
CA GLY A 580 21.73 -40.85 -14.94
C GLY A 580 21.64 -40.98 -16.47
N PHE A 581 21.31 -39.92 -17.22
CA PHE A 581 21.33 -39.97 -18.69
C PHE A 581 22.69 -40.41 -19.21
N ASP A 582 23.78 -39.87 -18.66
CA ASP A 582 25.15 -40.23 -19.03
C ASP A 582 25.46 -39.99 -20.52
N ALA A 583 25.25 -38.76 -21.02
CA ALA A 583 25.73 -38.39 -22.34
C ALA A 583 27.26 -38.38 -22.38
N LEU A 584 27.84 -39.25 -23.20
CA LEU A 584 29.28 -39.41 -23.36
C LEU A 584 29.80 -38.64 -24.57
N PRO A 585 31.04 -38.11 -24.52
CA PRO A 585 31.63 -37.34 -25.61
C PRO A 585 32.11 -38.26 -26.75
N SER A 586 31.17 -38.87 -27.46
CA SER A 586 31.42 -39.85 -28.53
C SER A 586 32.05 -39.24 -29.79
N GLY A 587 32.17 -37.91 -29.88
CA GLY A 587 32.61 -37.22 -31.07
C GLY A 587 31.73 -37.51 -32.28
N ARG A 588 32.25 -37.17 -33.47
CA ARG A 588 31.61 -37.47 -34.76
C ARG A 588 32.64 -37.82 -35.82
N ARG A 589 32.17 -38.45 -36.90
CA ARG A 589 32.92 -38.64 -38.14
C ARG A 589 32.54 -37.57 -39.16
N LYS A 590 33.54 -37.02 -39.84
CA LYS A 590 33.38 -36.03 -40.91
C LYS A 590 33.26 -36.69 -42.27
N VAL A 591 32.81 -35.92 -43.26
CA VAL A 591 32.62 -36.39 -44.65
C VAL A 591 33.93 -36.87 -45.29
N ASP A 592 35.07 -36.27 -44.92
CA ASP A 592 36.41 -36.69 -45.39
C ASP A 592 36.94 -37.96 -44.71
N GLY A 593 36.18 -38.52 -43.76
CA GLY A 593 36.52 -39.71 -42.99
C GLY A 593 37.38 -39.48 -41.75
N THR A 594 37.75 -38.24 -41.46
CA THR A 594 38.42 -37.87 -40.20
C THR A 594 37.42 -37.76 -39.05
N TYR A 595 37.92 -37.74 -37.82
CA TYR A 595 37.11 -37.66 -36.60
C TYR A 595 37.34 -36.34 -35.86
N GLU A 596 36.34 -35.86 -35.13
CA GLU A 596 36.49 -34.68 -34.27
C GLU A 596 35.59 -34.72 -33.04
N GLY A 597 35.95 -33.94 -32.03
CA GLY A 597 35.17 -33.80 -30.80
C GLY A 597 35.46 -34.85 -29.73
N GLU A 598 36.54 -35.63 -29.86
CA GLU A 598 36.98 -36.59 -28.83
C GLU A 598 37.02 -35.93 -27.46
N TYR A 599 36.35 -36.53 -26.48
CA TYR A 599 36.24 -36.03 -25.10
C TYR A 599 35.63 -34.63 -24.95
N ARG A 600 35.21 -33.95 -26.04
CA ARG A 600 34.77 -32.55 -26.03
C ARG A 600 33.35 -32.36 -26.50
N ASN A 601 32.84 -33.27 -27.32
CA ASN A 601 31.52 -33.16 -27.92
C ASN A 601 30.82 -34.51 -28.02
N ALA A 602 29.50 -34.48 -27.82
CA ALA A 602 28.60 -35.59 -28.14
C ALA A 602 27.67 -35.13 -29.26
N TYR A 603 27.36 -36.02 -30.21
CA TYR A 603 26.47 -35.73 -31.34
C TYR A 603 25.43 -36.83 -31.46
N PHE A 604 24.16 -36.45 -31.55
CA PHE A 604 23.03 -37.36 -31.58
C PHE A 604 22.14 -37.09 -32.77
N TRP A 605 21.91 -38.12 -33.59
CA TRP A 605 20.88 -38.05 -34.61
C TRP A 605 19.50 -37.98 -33.97
N TYR A 606 18.61 -37.23 -34.62
CA TYR A 606 17.19 -37.23 -34.29
C TYR A 606 16.35 -37.28 -35.58
N THR A 607 15.13 -37.78 -35.48
CA THR A 607 14.22 -37.98 -36.62
C THR A 607 13.23 -36.82 -36.82
N ALA A 608 12.78 -36.64 -38.05
CA ALA A 608 11.75 -35.67 -38.44
C ALA A 608 10.83 -36.30 -39.49
N GLU A 609 9.63 -35.74 -39.67
CA GLU A 609 8.71 -36.22 -40.72
C GLU A 609 9.24 -35.98 -42.14
N THR A 610 9.98 -34.87 -42.32
CA THR A 610 10.57 -34.47 -43.60
C THR A 610 11.92 -33.79 -43.35
N PHE A 611 12.86 -33.92 -44.29
CA PHE A 611 14.22 -33.40 -44.12
C PHE A 611 14.56 -32.40 -45.23
N LYS A 612 15.04 -31.22 -44.85
CA LYS A 612 15.77 -30.31 -45.78
C LYS A 612 17.28 -30.42 -45.63
N LYS A 613 17.68 -30.87 -44.44
CA LYS A 613 19.04 -31.08 -43.93
C LYS A 613 18.92 -32.18 -42.87
N LEU A 614 20.06 -32.77 -42.49
CA LEU A 614 20.12 -33.88 -41.55
C LEU A 614 20.28 -33.35 -40.12
N PRO A 615 19.25 -33.40 -39.28
CA PRO A 615 19.28 -32.67 -38.02
C PRO A 615 19.90 -33.50 -36.90
N TYR A 616 20.58 -32.82 -35.98
CA TYR A 616 21.24 -33.45 -34.85
C TYR A 616 21.29 -32.50 -33.65
N TYR A 617 21.34 -33.08 -32.45
CA TYR A 617 21.73 -32.36 -31.24
C TYR A 617 23.22 -32.57 -30.98
N TYR A 618 23.87 -31.55 -30.46
CA TYR A 618 25.22 -31.67 -29.94
C TYR A 618 25.33 -31.11 -28.53
N MET A 619 26.18 -31.74 -27.73
CA MET A 619 26.58 -31.24 -26.42
C MET A 619 28.06 -30.88 -26.47
N THR A 620 28.44 -29.76 -25.88
CA THR A 620 29.83 -29.27 -25.87
C THR A 620 30.29 -28.98 -24.45
N TYR A 621 31.56 -29.26 -24.16
CA TYR A 621 32.10 -29.09 -22.81
C TYR A 621 32.67 -27.70 -22.52
N ALA A 622 33.31 -27.04 -23.49
CA ALA A 622 34.05 -25.80 -23.24
C ALA A 622 33.15 -24.66 -22.73
N GLU A 623 31.92 -24.61 -23.24
CA GLU A 623 30.82 -23.79 -22.75
C GLU A 623 29.63 -24.75 -22.65
N PRO A 624 29.39 -25.39 -21.48
CA PRO A 624 28.41 -26.46 -21.33
C PRO A 624 27.03 -26.07 -21.86
N ASP A 625 26.70 -26.56 -23.05
CA ASP A 625 25.49 -26.20 -23.78
C ASP A 625 24.99 -27.37 -24.64
N ILE A 626 23.70 -27.32 -24.96
CA ILE A 626 23.03 -28.23 -25.88
C ILE A 626 22.54 -27.42 -27.08
N GLY A 627 23.15 -27.65 -28.23
CA GLY A 627 22.77 -26.99 -29.47
C GLY A 627 22.05 -27.91 -30.43
N GLU A 628 21.09 -27.36 -31.16
CA GLU A 628 20.50 -27.99 -32.33
C GLU A 628 21.20 -27.49 -33.59
N SER A 629 21.54 -28.40 -34.51
CA SER A 629 22.08 -28.02 -35.80
C SER A 629 21.70 -29.05 -36.86
N SER A 630 22.17 -28.84 -38.09
CA SER A 630 21.92 -29.77 -39.18
C SER A 630 23.05 -29.81 -40.19
N PHE A 631 23.32 -31.00 -40.71
CA PHE A 631 24.27 -31.21 -41.79
C PHE A 631 23.61 -31.13 -43.16
N GLY A 632 24.43 -30.95 -44.20
CA GLY A 632 23.99 -31.26 -45.57
C GLY A 632 23.75 -32.76 -45.75
N ASP A 633 23.45 -33.18 -46.98
CA ASP A 633 23.02 -34.54 -47.33
C ASP A 633 24.20 -35.52 -47.58
N THR A 634 25.30 -35.45 -46.82
CA THR A 634 26.50 -36.28 -47.05
C THR A 634 27.10 -36.83 -45.75
N ASP A 635 27.81 -37.96 -45.85
CA ASP A 635 28.25 -38.94 -44.82
C ASP A 635 28.95 -38.44 -43.53
N TRP A 636 28.25 -37.66 -42.71
CA TRP A 636 28.59 -37.47 -41.31
C TRP A 636 28.25 -38.72 -40.49
N GLY A 637 29.01 -38.96 -39.43
CA GLY A 637 28.72 -40.03 -38.45
C GLY A 637 28.43 -39.48 -37.07
N ALA A 638 27.24 -39.75 -36.53
CA ALA A 638 26.85 -39.38 -35.17
C ALA A 638 26.20 -40.55 -34.42
N ALA A 639 26.12 -40.46 -33.10
CA ALA A 639 25.55 -41.52 -32.27
C ALA A 639 24.02 -41.55 -32.37
N VAL A 640 23.45 -42.72 -32.06
CA VAL A 640 22.01 -42.90 -31.85
C VAL A 640 21.80 -43.31 -30.41
N ARG A 641 20.83 -42.68 -29.73
CA ARG A 641 20.37 -43.09 -28.40
C ARG A 641 18.87 -43.24 -28.44
N CYS A 642 18.40 -44.46 -28.22
CA CYS A 642 16.99 -44.79 -28.41
C CYS A 642 16.14 -44.39 -27.21
N VAL A 643 14.89 -44.06 -27.50
CA VAL A 643 13.83 -43.77 -26.53
C VAL A 643 12.71 -44.80 -26.70
N GLU A 644 12.10 -45.24 -25.60
CA GLU A 644 11.05 -46.26 -25.60
C GLU A 644 9.77 -45.71 -26.23
N ASP A 645 9.07 -46.54 -27.00
CA ASP A 645 7.77 -46.18 -27.56
C ASP A 645 6.75 -45.92 -26.44
N ALA A 646 5.96 -44.86 -26.57
CA ALA A 646 4.87 -44.59 -25.63
C ALA A 646 3.86 -45.74 -25.65
N LYS A 647 3.50 -46.24 -24.46
CA LYS A 647 2.54 -47.34 -24.27
C LYS A 647 1.09 -46.89 -24.43
#